data_AF-A0A7X7AX47-F1
#
_entry.id   AF-A0A7X7AX47-F1
#
_cell.length_a   1.000
_cell.length_b   1.000
_cell.length_c   1.000
_cell.angle_alpha   90.00
_cell.angle_beta   90.00
_cell.angle_gamma   90.00
#
_symmetry.space_group_name_H-M   'P 1'
#
loop_
_entity.id
_entity.type
_entity.pdbx_description
1 polymer ?
#
loop_
_entity_poly.entity_id
_entity_poly.type
_entity_poly.pdbx_seq_one_letter_code
_entity_poly.pdbx_strand_id
1 'polypeptide(L)'
;MVSRVGLAARARMAAVWPPAFAKRLLASYFAAILFGALSLSRATAAAAEGGIRVIPDASGAFHYADDFQTPRFLDDAFLDGLKPDAWQKGALTHSGPDRNRSLTYRFYGEHRLTDIAVQVDQQANGPNLGGTNALYVSPNGLDWTLVATSARQQPDANGLQGQPLTLPAEEAKRFIGRTEVWVRLTLDNYSGLKTNTSNWVTGLRVDLRLGEKATAAADPQASLLQEWGRMRRQAGWRSIALDWADPVATRPPHYYEDVDGWLYPARRPGSPVADEAKGFPVQRALRHGRRSPLSLSVFVRTRTGGRCLARLVLRCTRDSARKVRVAWNGKSVAMLDAGHYFGADRAFAVRIPGTVKAGVHELRITPLDSGALLVRQISVAGPADLAWAPKPALPPAGALQVLSATYLPDAAPPPASQAVEGRQKVDEGVLIHEGLQRLYQEHASFGALRVCVRNPGQTPVRIGHPLRLNGKPIEASYVDFTRSEWDAPGVVWYRVRPRLLPPGGCAEVYVRFRRRSVGASARLEIPLENGPALTVTIPYQVPPFTIDYVTTGASPDTLYVYVRHRAGAGRPAKVALDGVTLSQARLYHVVGPDDLTLAVARLTRPLRVGSYHVVSVAGSSGRQVAAQFRVLPFVFPRSSIHIPPEKCRELNMNLAMWYPQSLDTCRQHGVSSTTTDVFDLHEKVAYILGPDEPDAHDNRGNGYDRGLGANARELCQSGWQELIERNPHAPASWIIMNGTIRPLNWWVYGQLADIACFDPYPINCYGGDHAYVRESLSVARQAGAPRRLYACLETYGWDQPEGLGAMGRGPLPDEYRQNVVQALGVGAKGLTSWVYVASAAGWEKRPDFAREVAALNALIGHIEAELLIGTPVDLARSNAGTVPTGSVGAEHWPKERVWVGSLLCGPDALVVAAANHIPASKPEPVIEPARDVTLTVRLPAFLPRVTAFEVTEEGLRPFPCTVQAGQATLRVDAIQSGRIFVLRRQ
;
A
#
# COMPACT_ATOMS: atom_id res chain seq x y z
N MET A 1 23.46 -35.59 -24.09
CA MET A 1 23.73 -36.53 -22.98
C MET A 1 23.01 -36.04 -21.72
N VAL A 2 21.67 -36.10 -21.70
CA VAL A 2 20.83 -35.79 -20.52
C VAL A 2 19.56 -36.62 -20.64
N SER A 3 19.54 -37.78 -19.98
CA SER A 3 18.33 -38.53 -19.62
C SER A 3 18.72 -39.45 -18.46
N ARG A 4 17.81 -39.65 -17.50
CA ARG A 4 17.92 -40.47 -16.27
C ARG A 4 18.30 -39.74 -14.98
N VAL A 5 17.38 -38.94 -14.44
CA VAL A 5 17.06 -38.93 -12.99
C VAL A 5 15.57 -38.60 -12.86
N GLY A 6 14.71 -39.61 -12.68
CA GLY A 6 13.27 -39.38 -12.58
C GLY A 6 12.40 -40.62 -12.35
N LEU A 7 12.97 -41.74 -11.89
CA LEU A 7 12.24 -42.99 -11.72
C LEU A 7 12.37 -43.65 -10.33
N ALA A 8 12.87 -42.93 -9.32
CA ALA A 8 13.07 -43.48 -7.97
C ALA A 8 12.04 -43.06 -6.91
N ALA A 9 11.10 -42.16 -7.22
CA ALA A 9 10.16 -41.62 -6.22
C ALA A 9 8.75 -42.28 -6.22
N ARG A 10 8.48 -43.28 -7.08
CA ARG A 10 7.15 -43.92 -7.16
C ARG A 10 7.01 -45.25 -6.41
N ALA A 11 8.08 -45.75 -5.79
CA ALA A 11 8.08 -47.12 -5.23
C ALA A 11 7.80 -47.24 -3.71
N ARG A 12 7.38 -46.17 -3.00
CA ARG A 12 7.19 -46.22 -1.53
C ARG A 12 5.79 -45.88 -0.99
N MET A 13 4.74 -45.81 -1.83
CA MET A 13 3.35 -45.61 -1.36
C MET A 13 2.40 -46.81 -1.58
N ALA A 14 2.90 -47.98 -1.96
CA ALA A 14 2.05 -49.13 -2.34
C ALA A 14 1.89 -50.23 -1.26
N ALA A 15 2.10 -49.94 0.03
CA ALA A 15 2.21 -50.99 1.06
C ALA A 15 1.20 -50.95 2.23
N VAL A 16 0.07 -50.23 2.14
CA VAL A 16 -0.85 -50.13 3.30
C VAL A 16 -2.34 -50.41 3.01
N TRP A 17 -2.75 -50.77 1.78
CA TRP A 17 -4.18 -50.99 1.51
C TRP A 17 -4.48 -52.31 0.75
N PRO A 18 -5.51 -53.09 1.15
CA PRO A 18 -5.90 -54.30 0.45
C PRO A 18 -6.30 -54.03 -1.02
N PRO A 19 -5.99 -54.93 -1.98
CA PRO A 19 -6.25 -54.74 -3.41
C PRO A 19 -7.73 -54.46 -3.77
N ALA A 20 -8.66 -54.92 -2.94
CA ALA A 20 -10.10 -54.70 -3.14
C ALA A 20 -10.53 -53.25 -2.83
N PHE A 21 -9.84 -52.55 -1.92
CA PHE A 21 -10.14 -51.16 -1.57
C PHE A 21 -9.60 -50.19 -2.62
N ALA A 22 -8.38 -50.44 -3.12
CA ALA A 22 -7.77 -49.67 -4.21
C ALA A 22 -8.60 -49.76 -5.50
N LYS A 23 -9.17 -50.92 -5.83
CA LYS A 23 -10.04 -51.09 -7.01
C LYS A 23 -11.36 -50.32 -6.91
N ARG A 24 -11.99 -50.25 -5.72
CA ARG A 24 -13.21 -49.44 -5.51
C ARG A 24 -12.93 -47.94 -5.52
N LEU A 25 -11.79 -47.51 -4.98
CA LEU A 25 -11.38 -46.10 -5.02
C LEU A 25 -11.04 -45.67 -6.45
N LEU A 26 -10.28 -46.47 -7.20
CA LEU A 26 -9.91 -46.20 -8.59
C LEU A 26 -11.12 -46.20 -9.53
N ALA A 27 -12.11 -47.09 -9.33
CA ALA A 27 -13.34 -47.09 -10.12
C ALA A 27 -14.20 -45.85 -9.85
N SER A 28 -14.27 -45.39 -8.58
CA SER A 28 -15.00 -44.17 -8.21
C SER A 28 -14.28 -42.90 -8.71
N TYR A 29 -12.94 -42.88 -8.67
CA TYR A 29 -12.11 -41.82 -9.22
C TYR A 29 -12.18 -41.75 -10.75
N PHE A 30 -12.17 -42.90 -11.44
CA PHE A 30 -12.31 -42.95 -12.89
C PHE A 30 -13.71 -42.56 -13.34
N ALA A 31 -14.77 -42.96 -12.63
CA ALA A 31 -16.13 -42.53 -12.94
C ALA A 31 -16.29 -41.00 -12.76
N ALA A 32 -15.72 -40.42 -11.70
CA ALA A 32 -15.72 -38.97 -11.48
C ALA A 32 -14.89 -38.20 -12.52
N ILE A 33 -13.73 -38.74 -12.94
CA ILE A 33 -12.90 -38.15 -14.00
C ILE A 33 -13.55 -38.29 -15.38
N LEU A 34 -14.24 -39.40 -15.66
CA LEU A 34 -14.92 -39.61 -16.94
C LEU A 34 -16.20 -38.77 -17.04
N PHE A 35 -16.96 -38.61 -15.95
CA PHE A 35 -18.08 -37.66 -15.88
C PHE A 35 -17.57 -36.22 -16.02
N GLY A 36 -16.48 -35.85 -15.31
CA GLY A 36 -15.85 -34.54 -15.47
C GLY A 36 -15.38 -34.27 -16.90
N ALA A 37 -14.72 -35.24 -17.54
CA ALA A 37 -14.19 -35.09 -18.90
C ALA A 37 -15.29 -35.09 -19.99
N LEU A 38 -16.38 -35.84 -19.82
CA LEU A 38 -17.52 -35.84 -20.75
C LEU A 38 -18.40 -34.58 -20.61
N SER A 39 -18.53 -34.01 -19.41
CA SER A 39 -19.17 -32.71 -19.20
C SER A 39 -18.34 -31.54 -19.76
N LEU A 40 -17.02 -31.60 -19.67
CA LEU A 40 -16.11 -30.56 -20.17
C LEU A 40 -16.07 -30.43 -21.71
N SER A 41 -16.44 -31.47 -22.47
CA SER A 41 -16.37 -31.45 -23.94
C SER A 41 -17.64 -30.94 -24.64
N ARG A 42 -18.82 -31.01 -23.99
CA ARG A 42 -20.06 -30.36 -24.48
C ARG A 42 -20.16 -28.88 -24.11
N ALA A 43 -19.38 -28.42 -23.12
CA ALA A 43 -19.43 -27.05 -22.60
C ALA A 43 -18.85 -25.98 -23.53
N THR A 44 -18.04 -26.32 -24.54
CA THR A 44 -17.21 -25.31 -25.24
C THR A 44 -17.90 -24.56 -26.39
N ALA A 45 -19.03 -25.06 -26.92
CA ALA A 45 -19.82 -24.36 -27.93
C ALA A 45 -21.12 -23.73 -27.38
N ALA A 46 -21.70 -24.30 -26.31
CA ALA A 46 -22.88 -23.74 -25.62
C ALA A 46 -22.53 -22.60 -24.63
N ALA A 47 -21.25 -22.42 -24.29
CA ALA A 47 -20.79 -21.37 -23.36
C ALA A 47 -20.98 -19.93 -23.87
N ALA A 48 -21.25 -19.71 -25.16
CA ALA A 48 -21.50 -18.36 -25.69
C ALA A 48 -22.83 -17.74 -25.21
N GLU A 49 -23.76 -18.57 -24.73
CA GLU A 49 -25.06 -18.14 -24.18
C GLU A 49 -25.33 -18.69 -22.76
N GLY A 50 -24.28 -18.96 -21.97
CA GLY A 50 -24.45 -19.54 -20.63
C GLY A 50 -25.54 -18.84 -19.80
N GLY A 51 -26.36 -19.65 -19.11
CA GLY A 51 -27.50 -19.20 -18.31
C GLY A 51 -28.74 -20.09 -18.48
N ILE A 52 -29.76 -19.78 -17.71
CA ILE A 52 -31.05 -20.45 -17.71
C ILE A 52 -31.97 -19.71 -18.68
N ARG A 53 -32.34 -20.38 -19.76
CA ARG A 53 -33.31 -19.83 -20.72
C ARG A 53 -34.71 -19.83 -20.11
N VAL A 54 -35.32 -18.65 -20.03
CA VAL A 54 -36.66 -18.46 -19.49
C VAL A 54 -37.66 -18.80 -20.59
N ILE A 55 -38.37 -19.91 -20.39
CA ILE A 55 -39.48 -20.34 -21.24
C ILE A 55 -40.74 -20.27 -20.36
N PRO A 56 -41.67 -19.34 -20.63
CA PRO A 56 -42.88 -19.23 -19.83
C PRO A 56 -43.75 -20.47 -19.99
N ASP A 57 -44.42 -20.87 -18.92
CA ASP A 57 -45.51 -21.83 -18.98
C ASP A 57 -46.77 -21.23 -19.63
N ALA A 58 -47.85 -22.00 -19.68
CA ALA A 58 -49.12 -21.56 -20.27
C ALA A 58 -49.75 -20.33 -19.59
N SER A 59 -49.35 -20.02 -18.35
CA SER A 59 -49.81 -18.85 -17.59
C SER A 59 -48.92 -17.61 -17.77
N GLY A 60 -47.81 -17.74 -18.52
CA GLY A 60 -46.81 -16.69 -18.64
C GLY A 60 -45.81 -16.64 -17.48
N ALA A 61 -45.80 -17.66 -16.61
CA ALA A 61 -44.92 -17.73 -15.46
C ALA A 61 -43.69 -18.61 -15.74
N PHE A 62 -42.60 -18.34 -15.03
CA PHE A 62 -41.42 -19.20 -15.02
C PHE A 62 -40.93 -19.35 -13.57
N HIS A 63 -40.66 -20.58 -13.17
CA HIS A 63 -40.27 -20.94 -11.81
C HIS A 63 -38.94 -21.68 -11.82
N TYR A 64 -38.00 -21.20 -11.02
CA TYR A 64 -36.71 -21.85 -10.79
C TYR A 64 -36.49 -22.07 -9.29
N ALA A 65 -36.09 -23.28 -8.92
CA ALA A 65 -35.66 -23.61 -7.57
C ALA A 65 -34.42 -24.50 -7.60
N ASP A 66 -33.54 -24.29 -6.61
CA ASP A 66 -32.36 -25.10 -6.33
C ASP A 66 -32.25 -25.28 -4.81
N ASP A 67 -32.46 -26.50 -4.33
CA ASP A 67 -32.36 -26.89 -2.91
C ASP A 67 -30.99 -27.50 -2.58
N PHE A 68 -30.06 -27.47 -3.54
CA PHE A 68 -28.72 -28.03 -3.47
C PHE A 68 -28.69 -29.51 -3.06
N GLN A 69 -29.77 -30.29 -3.26
CA GLN A 69 -29.74 -31.74 -3.08
C GLN A 69 -28.86 -32.44 -4.14
N THR A 70 -28.63 -31.74 -5.25
CA THR A 70 -27.71 -32.11 -6.33
C THR A 70 -26.80 -30.93 -6.65
N PRO A 71 -25.61 -31.13 -7.26
CA PRO A 71 -24.72 -30.03 -7.62
C PRO A 71 -25.12 -29.36 -8.94
N ARG A 72 -26.42 -29.26 -9.24
CA ARG A 72 -26.97 -28.70 -10.48
C ARG A 72 -26.52 -27.26 -10.74
N PHE A 73 -26.27 -26.51 -9.67
CA PHE A 73 -25.70 -25.16 -9.76
C PHE A 73 -24.37 -25.09 -10.52
N LEU A 74 -23.61 -26.18 -10.64
CA LEU A 74 -22.38 -26.24 -11.44
C LEU A 74 -22.65 -26.04 -12.94
N ASP A 75 -23.83 -26.39 -13.41
CA ASP A 75 -24.27 -26.22 -14.81
C ASP A 75 -25.05 -24.91 -15.00
N ASP A 76 -25.86 -24.54 -14.01
CA ASP A 76 -26.81 -23.42 -14.10
C ASP A 76 -26.21 -22.05 -13.72
N ALA A 77 -25.10 -22.04 -12.96
CA ALA A 77 -24.49 -20.81 -12.46
C ALA A 77 -23.04 -20.63 -12.93
N PHE A 78 -22.63 -19.36 -13.01
CA PHE A 78 -21.25 -18.96 -13.13
C PHE A 78 -20.62 -18.88 -11.74
N LEU A 79 -19.58 -19.68 -11.52
CA LEU A 79 -18.83 -19.71 -10.26
C LEU A 79 -17.67 -18.71 -10.33
N ASP A 80 -17.52 -17.89 -9.29
CA ASP A 80 -16.34 -17.05 -9.09
C ASP A 80 -15.78 -17.29 -7.70
N GLY A 81 -14.56 -17.84 -7.63
CA GLY A 81 -13.92 -18.24 -6.37
C GLY A 81 -14.54 -19.45 -5.66
N LEU A 82 -15.84 -19.72 -5.81
CA LEU A 82 -16.50 -20.85 -5.17
C LEU A 82 -16.05 -22.16 -5.83
N LYS A 83 -15.54 -23.08 -5.03
CA LYS A 83 -15.06 -24.38 -5.47
C LYS A 83 -16.17 -25.44 -5.30
N PRO A 84 -16.15 -26.54 -6.08
CA PRO A 84 -17.17 -27.59 -5.95
C PRO A 84 -17.24 -28.27 -4.58
N ASP A 85 -16.16 -28.22 -3.78
CA ASP A 85 -16.11 -28.74 -2.40
C ASP A 85 -16.87 -27.88 -1.39
N ALA A 86 -17.31 -26.68 -1.78
CA ALA A 86 -18.28 -25.89 -1.00
C ALA A 86 -19.65 -26.58 -0.93
N TRP A 87 -19.97 -27.47 -1.88
CA TRP A 87 -21.24 -28.17 -1.91
C TRP A 87 -21.24 -29.39 -1.00
N GLN A 88 -22.27 -29.45 -0.16
CA GLN A 88 -22.68 -30.62 0.58
C GLN A 88 -24.14 -30.90 0.22
N LYS A 89 -24.58 -32.15 0.31
CA LYS A 89 -25.97 -32.49 -0.04
C LYS A 89 -26.96 -31.64 0.78
N GLY A 90 -27.69 -30.76 0.10
CA GLY A 90 -28.67 -29.83 0.67
C GLY A 90 -28.12 -28.46 1.07
N ALA A 91 -26.84 -28.15 0.85
CA ALA A 91 -26.28 -26.84 1.18
C ALA A 91 -25.01 -26.48 0.39
N LEU A 92 -24.84 -25.18 0.12
CA LEU A 92 -23.52 -24.59 -0.12
C LEU A 92 -22.98 -24.06 1.21
N THR A 93 -21.73 -24.38 1.50
CA THR A 93 -21.05 -24.04 2.75
C THR A 93 -19.76 -23.29 2.47
N HIS A 94 -19.40 -22.36 3.35
CA HIS A 94 -18.11 -21.68 3.28
C HIS A 94 -17.53 -21.44 4.68
N SER A 95 -16.20 -21.46 4.76
CA SER A 95 -15.42 -21.23 5.98
C SER A 95 -14.30 -20.23 5.64
N GLY A 96 -13.87 -19.42 6.61
CA GLY A 96 -12.80 -18.45 6.40
C GLY A 96 -11.48 -19.09 5.93
N PRO A 97 -10.53 -18.28 5.42
CA PRO A 97 -10.52 -16.81 5.36
C PRO A 97 -11.01 -16.22 4.04
N ASP A 98 -11.45 -17.05 3.09
CA ASP A 98 -11.59 -16.58 1.71
C ASP A 98 -12.80 -15.64 1.52
N ARG A 99 -12.63 -14.65 0.65
CA ARG A 99 -13.66 -13.70 0.21
C ARG A 99 -13.98 -13.87 -1.27
N ASN A 100 -15.02 -13.18 -1.72
CA ASN A 100 -15.48 -13.12 -3.10
C ASN A 100 -15.82 -14.50 -3.67
N ARG A 101 -16.40 -15.38 -2.82
CA ARG A 101 -16.94 -16.67 -3.24
C ARG A 101 -18.37 -16.45 -3.70
N SER A 102 -18.63 -16.56 -5.00
CA SER A 102 -19.95 -16.25 -5.54
C SER A 102 -20.48 -17.27 -6.54
N LEU A 103 -21.81 -17.40 -6.53
CA LEU A 103 -22.60 -18.01 -7.59
C LEU A 103 -23.34 -16.90 -8.31
N THR A 104 -23.31 -16.90 -9.64
CA THR A 104 -24.07 -15.97 -10.46
C THR A 104 -24.96 -16.73 -11.44
N TYR A 105 -26.27 -16.57 -11.34
CA TYR A 105 -27.25 -17.11 -12.27
C TYR A 105 -27.67 -16.04 -13.27
N ARG A 106 -27.84 -16.44 -14.53
CA ARG A 106 -28.42 -15.61 -15.58
C ARG A 106 -29.75 -16.21 -15.99
N PHE A 107 -30.82 -15.42 -15.96
CA PHE A 107 -32.12 -15.77 -16.52
C PHE A 107 -32.36 -14.89 -17.74
N TYR A 108 -32.53 -15.49 -18.92
CA TYR A 108 -32.67 -14.73 -20.17
C TYR A 108 -33.72 -15.33 -21.11
N GLY A 109 -34.41 -14.49 -21.88
CA GLY A 109 -35.41 -14.92 -22.85
C GLY A 109 -35.75 -13.85 -23.88
N GLU A 110 -36.80 -14.06 -24.66
CA GLU A 110 -37.27 -13.10 -25.67
C GLU A 110 -38.42 -12.21 -25.16
N HIS A 111 -39.02 -12.56 -24.02
CA HIS A 111 -40.18 -11.88 -23.46
C HIS A 111 -39.78 -10.88 -22.38
N ARG A 112 -40.53 -9.77 -22.30
CA ARG A 112 -40.33 -8.74 -21.27
C ARG A 112 -40.81 -9.24 -19.91
N LEU A 113 -40.04 -9.00 -18.85
CA LEU A 113 -40.44 -9.26 -17.47
C LEU A 113 -41.58 -8.32 -17.06
N THR A 114 -42.64 -8.86 -16.46
CA THR A 114 -43.75 -8.11 -15.84
C THR A 114 -43.77 -8.23 -14.33
N ASP A 115 -43.08 -9.23 -13.77
CA ASP A 115 -42.86 -9.41 -12.33
C ASP A 115 -41.63 -10.27 -12.05
N ILE A 116 -41.00 -10.10 -10.87
CA ILE A 116 -39.87 -10.91 -10.39
C ILE A 116 -39.84 -11.03 -8.86
N ALA A 117 -39.66 -12.25 -8.35
CA ALA A 117 -39.33 -12.52 -6.96
C ALA A 117 -38.07 -13.39 -6.87
N VAL A 118 -37.21 -13.09 -5.88
CA VAL A 118 -36.01 -13.88 -5.58
C VAL A 118 -35.93 -14.09 -4.08
N GLN A 119 -35.72 -15.33 -3.66
CA GLN A 119 -35.50 -15.70 -2.26
C GLN A 119 -34.32 -16.67 -2.12
N VAL A 120 -33.53 -16.45 -1.07
CA VAL A 120 -32.39 -17.29 -0.70
C VAL A 120 -32.54 -17.71 0.75
N ASP A 121 -32.61 -19.02 0.98
CA ASP A 121 -32.65 -19.61 2.30
C ASP A 121 -31.19 -19.82 2.77
N GLN A 122 -30.78 -19.14 3.85
CA GLN A 122 -29.38 -19.02 4.26
C GLN A 122 -29.18 -18.90 5.77
N GLN A 123 -27.95 -19.15 6.22
CA GLN A 123 -27.47 -18.83 7.56
C GLN A 123 -26.02 -18.34 7.51
N ALA A 124 -25.64 -17.38 8.36
CA ALA A 124 -24.25 -16.94 8.50
C ALA A 124 -23.89 -16.61 9.96
N ASN A 125 -22.61 -16.71 10.33
CA ASN A 125 -22.11 -16.31 11.66
C ASN A 125 -21.08 -15.17 11.54
N GLY A 126 -21.59 -13.94 11.36
CA GLY A 126 -20.76 -12.74 11.25
C GLY A 126 -19.99 -12.40 12.53
N PRO A 127 -20.64 -12.26 13.70
CA PRO A 127 -20.00 -11.78 14.92
C PRO A 127 -18.87 -12.67 15.45
N ASN A 128 -18.98 -14.00 15.32
CA ASN A 128 -18.02 -14.93 15.90
C ASN A 128 -17.02 -15.48 14.88
N LEU A 129 -17.45 -15.68 13.62
CA LEU A 129 -16.63 -16.35 12.59
C LEU A 129 -16.39 -15.49 11.35
N GLY A 130 -16.90 -14.25 11.31
CA GLY A 130 -16.72 -13.33 10.17
C GLY A 130 -17.56 -13.67 8.93
N GLY A 131 -18.47 -14.66 8.99
CA GLY A 131 -19.27 -15.09 7.85
C GLY A 131 -20.36 -14.10 7.46
N THR A 132 -20.46 -13.75 6.18
CA THR A 132 -21.54 -12.92 5.64
C THR A 132 -22.06 -13.48 4.33
N ASN A 133 -23.38 -13.65 4.23
CA ASN A 133 -24.07 -13.95 2.98
C ASN A 133 -24.72 -12.70 2.41
N ALA A 134 -24.69 -12.53 1.10
CA ALA A 134 -25.35 -11.42 0.44
C ALA A 134 -25.98 -11.82 -0.91
N LEU A 135 -27.13 -11.20 -1.19
CA LEU A 135 -27.90 -11.34 -2.42
C LEU A 135 -27.77 -10.06 -3.23
N TYR A 136 -27.32 -10.22 -4.47
CA TYR A 136 -27.21 -9.16 -5.45
C TYR A 136 -28.06 -9.48 -6.68
N VAL A 137 -28.57 -8.45 -7.33
CA VAL A 137 -29.24 -8.55 -8.64
C VAL A 137 -28.65 -7.57 -9.64
N SER A 138 -28.70 -7.90 -10.92
CA SER A 138 -28.18 -7.05 -11.99
C SER A 138 -28.99 -7.18 -13.29
N PRO A 139 -29.25 -6.07 -14.02
CA PRO A 139 -29.95 -6.12 -15.29
C PRO A 139 -29.06 -6.55 -16.47
N ASN A 140 -27.73 -6.65 -16.28
CA ASN A 140 -26.77 -6.92 -17.36
C ASN A 140 -25.56 -7.77 -16.92
N GLY A 141 -25.58 -8.30 -15.69
CA GLY A 141 -24.51 -9.11 -15.12
C GLY A 141 -23.28 -8.32 -14.68
N LEU A 142 -23.28 -6.99 -14.79
CA LEU A 142 -22.15 -6.12 -14.44
C LEU A 142 -22.51 -5.08 -13.38
N ASP A 143 -23.70 -4.49 -13.47
CA ASP A 143 -24.18 -3.46 -12.55
C ASP A 143 -24.95 -4.10 -11.41
N TRP A 144 -24.23 -4.52 -10.37
CA TRP A 144 -24.79 -5.26 -9.23
C TRP A 144 -25.36 -4.32 -8.18
N THR A 145 -26.57 -4.60 -7.72
CA THR A 145 -27.19 -3.94 -6.57
C THR A 145 -27.29 -4.95 -5.43
N LEU A 146 -26.72 -4.62 -4.27
CA LEU A 146 -26.92 -5.40 -3.03
C LEU A 146 -28.35 -5.18 -2.55
N VAL A 147 -29.17 -6.23 -2.55
CA VAL A 147 -30.60 -6.11 -2.15
C VAL A 147 -30.87 -6.67 -0.76
N ALA A 148 -30.08 -7.64 -0.31
CA ALA A 148 -30.18 -8.19 1.05
C ALA A 148 -28.84 -8.77 1.52
N THR A 149 -28.56 -8.72 2.82
CA THR A 149 -27.37 -9.32 3.44
C THR A 149 -27.63 -9.79 4.86
N SER A 150 -26.99 -10.90 5.26
CA SER A 150 -27.04 -11.42 6.64
C SER A 150 -26.44 -10.43 7.65
N ALA A 151 -25.47 -9.59 7.25
CA ALA A 151 -24.81 -8.62 8.14
C ALA A 151 -25.76 -7.55 8.71
N ARG A 152 -26.93 -7.33 8.08
CA ARG A 152 -27.98 -6.42 8.57
C ARG A 152 -28.98 -7.12 9.50
N GLN A 153 -28.88 -8.43 9.68
CA GLN A 153 -29.78 -9.20 10.53
C GLN A 153 -29.27 -9.20 11.96
N GLN A 154 -30.21 -9.16 12.90
CA GLN A 154 -29.89 -9.34 14.31
C GLN A 154 -29.41 -10.78 14.54
N PRO A 155 -28.21 -10.98 15.10
CA PRO A 155 -27.73 -12.32 15.41
C PRO A 155 -28.50 -12.93 16.59
N ASP A 156 -28.62 -14.26 16.60
CA ASP A 156 -29.10 -15.01 17.78
C ASP A 156 -28.03 -15.10 18.89
N ALA A 157 -28.32 -15.83 19.97
CA ALA A 157 -27.41 -16.00 21.10
C ALA A 157 -26.05 -16.65 20.72
N ASN A 158 -25.99 -17.36 19.60
CA ASN A 158 -24.78 -18.02 19.09
C ASN A 158 -24.10 -17.23 17.96
N GLY A 159 -24.60 -16.03 17.65
CA GLY A 159 -24.10 -15.19 16.57
C GLY A 159 -24.70 -15.51 15.19
N LEU A 160 -25.67 -16.41 15.08
CA LEU A 160 -26.20 -16.87 13.79
C LEU A 160 -27.27 -15.90 13.25
N GLN A 161 -27.20 -15.66 11.94
CA GLN A 161 -28.06 -14.76 11.15
C GLN A 161 -28.76 -15.58 10.06
N GLY A 162 -29.98 -16.06 10.35
CA GLY A 162 -30.67 -17.08 9.55
C GLY A 162 -31.93 -16.64 8.80
N GLN A 163 -32.25 -15.34 8.74
CA GLN A 163 -33.43 -14.88 7.99
C GLN A 163 -33.17 -15.01 6.47
N PRO A 164 -34.17 -15.40 5.65
CA PRO A 164 -34.02 -15.46 4.21
C PRO A 164 -33.62 -14.11 3.60
N LEU A 165 -32.80 -14.14 2.56
CA LEU A 165 -32.48 -12.95 1.78
C LEU A 165 -33.46 -12.86 0.62
N THR A 166 -34.22 -11.76 0.55
CA THR A 166 -35.26 -11.57 -0.47
C THR A 166 -35.00 -10.32 -1.29
N LEU A 167 -35.41 -10.33 -2.56
CA LEU A 167 -35.44 -9.14 -3.41
C LEU A 167 -36.63 -8.26 -3.01
N PRO A 168 -36.41 -7.02 -2.51
CA PRO A 168 -37.51 -6.13 -2.16
C PRO A 168 -38.33 -5.73 -3.40
N ALA A 169 -39.65 -5.56 -3.23
CA ALA A 169 -40.57 -5.22 -4.33
C ALA A 169 -40.20 -3.92 -5.06
N GLU A 170 -39.64 -2.93 -4.37
CA GLU A 170 -39.18 -1.68 -5.00
C GLU A 170 -37.98 -1.89 -5.93
N GLU A 171 -37.06 -2.79 -5.59
CA GLU A 171 -35.93 -3.13 -6.47
C GLU A 171 -36.36 -4.02 -7.63
N ALA A 172 -37.36 -4.89 -7.44
CA ALA A 172 -37.95 -5.72 -8.50
C ALA A 172 -38.47 -4.88 -9.69
N LYS A 173 -39.03 -3.69 -9.43
CA LYS A 173 -39.54 -2.77 -10.46
C LYS A 173 -38.49 -2.39 -11.52
N ARG A 174 -37.20 -2.41 -11.19
CA ARG A 174 -36.10 -2.03 -12.11
C ARG A 174 -35.88 -3.03 -13.24
N PHE A 175 -36.42 -4.23 -13.10
CA PHE A 175 -36.31 -5.33 -14.07
C PHE A 175 -37.51 -5.40 -15.02
N ILE A 176 -38.60 -4.70 -14.71
CA ILE A 176 -39.81 -4.69 -15.55
C ILE A 176 -39.49 -4.14 -16.93
N GLY A 177 -39.97 -4.83 -17.97
CA GLY A 177 -39.71 -4.49 -19.37
C GLY A 177 -38.38 -4.99 -19.92
N ARG A 178 -37.50 -5.59 -19.09
CA ARG A 178 -36.24 -6.22 -19.51
C ARG A 178 -36.49 -7.66 -19.96
N THR A 179 -35.55 -8.24 -20.70
CA THR A 179 -35.61 -9.64 -21.15
C THR A 179 -34.59 -10.55 -20.47
N GLU A 180 -33.79 -9.98 -19.57
CA GLU A 180 -32.84 -10.72 -18.76
C GLU A 180 -32.72 -10.13 -17.36
N VAL A 181 -32.36 -11.00 -16.42
CA VAL A 181 -32.02 -10.67 -15.04
C VAL A 181 -30.91 -11.60 -14.56
N TRP A 182 -30.03 -11.05 -13.74
CA TRP A 182 -28.93 -11.76 -13.15
C TRP A 182 -29.06 -11.76 -11.64
N VAL A 183 -28.81 -12.90 -11.01
CA VAL A 183 -28.88 -13.10 -9.56
C VAL A 183 -27.53 -13.60 -9.08
N ARG A 184 -26.95 -12.94 -8.08
CA ARG A 184 -25.67 -13.35 -7.50
C ARG A 184 -25.79 -13.56 -6.00
N LEU A 185 -25.22 -14.66 -5.53
CA LEU A 185 -25.05 -15.01 -4.13
C LEU A 185 -23.58 -14.92 -3.78
N THR A 186 -23.22 -14.22 -2.71
CA THR A 186 -21.84 -14.21 -2.19
C THR A 186 -21.79 -14.80 -0.80
N LEU A 187 -20.80 -15.67 -0.55
CA LEU A 187 -20.51 -16.28 0.74
C LEU A 187 -19.13 -15.78 1.18
N ASP A 188 -19.07 -14.61 1.80
CA ASP A 188 -17.82 -13.99 2.25
C ASP A 188 -17.49 -14.38 3.69
N ASN A 189 -16.19 -14.39 4.01
CA ASN A 189 -15.70 -14.45 5.38
C ASN A 189 -14.65 -13.36 5.64
N TYR A 190 -14.82 -12.60 6.72
CA TYR A 190 -14.00 -11.44 7.08
C TYR A 190 -13.02 -11.70 8.24
N SER A 191 -12.87 -12.94 8.70
CA SER A 191 -12.03 -13.27 9.87
C SER A 191 -10.53 -13.13 9.61
N GLY A 192 -10.09 -13.19 8.35
CA GLY A 192 -8.67 -13.23 7.98
C GLY A 192 -7.97 -14.55 8.35
N LEU A 193 -8.66 -15.49 8.98
CA LEU A 193 -8.14 -16.80 9.42
C LEU A 193 -9.03 -17.95 8.93
N LYS A 194 -8.50 -19.17 8.99
CA LYS A 194 -9.32 -20.36 8.77
C LYS A 194 -10.26 -20.57 9.96
N THR A 195 -11.56 -20.63 9.70
CA THR A 195 -12.60 -20.82 10.72
C THR A 195 -13.33 -22.15 10.53
N ASN A 196 -14.22 -22.51 11.46
CA ASN A 196 -15.33 -23.40 11.17
C ASN A 196 -16.24 -22.84 10.06
N THR A 197 -17.16 -23.66 9.57
CA THR A 197 -18.19 -23.21 8.62
C THR A 197 -18.94 -22.04 9.21
N SER A 198 -18.97 -20.94 8.45
CA SER A 198 -19.50 -19.65 8.86
C SER A 198 -20.65 -19.20 7.97
N ASN A 199 -20.88 -19.90 6.86
CA ASN A 199 -21.88 -19.57 5.85
C ASN A 199 -22.56 -20.85 5.37
N TRP A 200 -23.88 -20.80 5.25
CA TRP A 200 -24.72 -21.84 4.66
C TRP A 200 -25.75 -21.20 3.72
N VAL A 201 -25.97 -21.82 2.57
CA VAL A 201 -27.09 -21.51 1.66
C VAL A 201 -27.78 -22.82 1.33
N THR A 202 -29.03 -22.95 1.71
CA THR A 202 -29.80 -24.20 1.60
C THR A 202 -30.88 -24.15 0.52
N GLY A 203 -31.17 -22.98 -0.04
CA GLY A 203 -32.12 -22.86 -1.14
C GLY A 203 -32.01 -21.54 -1.91
N LEU A 204 -32.26 -21.60 -3.22
CA LEU A 204 -32.49 -20.45 -4.10
C LEU A 204 -33.82 -20.65 -4.84
N ARG A 205 -34.69 -19.63 -4.82
CA ARG A 205 -35.93 -19.57 -5.58
C ARG A 205 -36.01 -18.29 -6.41
N VAL A 206 -36.39 -18.42 -7.68
CA VAL A 206 -36.58 -17.31 -8.61
C VAL A 206 -37.89 -17.52 -9.37
N ASP A 207 -38.82 -16.59 -9.22
CA ASP A 207 -40.12 -16.59 -9.87
C ASP A 207 -40.23 -15.39 -10.81
N LEU A 208 -40.58 -15.60 -12.07
CA LEU A 208 -40.69 -14.58 -13.09
C LEU A 208 -42.07 -14.61 -13.75
N ARG A 209 -42.64 -13.44 -14.06
CA ARG A 209 -43.78 -13.32 -14.97
C ARG A 209 -43.36 -12.61 -16.25
N LEU A 210 -43.86 -13.08 -17.39
CA LEU A 210 -43.47 -12.65 -18.72
C LEU A 210 -44.65 -12.04 -19.49
N GLY A 211 -44.37 -10.98 -20.23
CA GLY A 211 -45.31 -10.30 -21.12
C GLY A 211 -44.98 -10.56 -22.60
N GLU A 212 -45.13 -9.53 -23.42
CA GLU A 212 -44.88 -9.59 -24.86
C GLU A 212 -43.39 -9.77 -25.23
N LYS A 213 -43.15 -10.24 -26.46
CA LYS A 213 -41.81 -10.37 -27.03
C LYS A 213 -41.17 -8.99 -27.22
N ALA A 214 -39.93 -8.82 -26.77
CA ALA A 214 -39.23 -7.55 -26.88
C ALA A 214 -38.76 -7.27 -28.32
N THR A 215 -38.82 -6.01 -28.73
CA THR A 215 -38.10 -5.51 -29.90
C THR A 215 -36.63 -5.26 -29.55
N ALA A 216 -35.72 -5.43 -30.52
CA ALA A 216 -34.30 -5.21 -30.30
C ALA A 216 -34.05 -3.79 -29.76
N ALA A 217 -33.34 -3.69 -28.64
CA ALA A 217 -32.99 -2.40 -28.06
C ALA A 217 -32.15 -1.58 -29.04
N ALA A 218 -32.45 -0.29 -29.17
CA ALA A 218 -31.66 0.59 -30.02
C ALA A 218 -30.22 0.72 -29.48
N ASP A 219 -29.22 0.41 -30.31
CA ASP A 219 -27.81 0.62 -29.97
C ASP A 219 -27.52 2.12 -29.83
N PRO A 220 -27.10 2.62 -28.65
CA PRO A 220 -26.79 4.04 -28.45
C PRO A 220 -25.65 4.55 -29.36
N GLN A 221 -24.83 3.66 -29.95
CA GLN A 221 -23.79 4.03 -30.92
C GLN A 221 -24.27 4.09 -32.36
N ALA A 222 -25.49 3.64 -32.68
CA ALA A 222 -25.97 3.48 -34.06
C ALA A 222 -25.87 4.77 -34.89
N SER A 223 -26.31 5.90 -34.34
CA SER A 223 -26.30 7.19 -35.05
C SER A 223 -24.87 7.71 -35.34
N LEU A 224 -23.95 7.56 -34.38
CA LEU A 224 -22.55 7.96 -34.54
C LEU A 224 -21.80 7.02 -35.49
N LEU A 225 -22.10 5.72 -35.48
CA LEU A 225 -21.55 4.76 -36.43
C LEU A 225 -22.06 5.01 -37.85
N GLN A 226 -23.32 5.43 -38.01
CA GLN A 226 -23.85 5.91 -39.29
C GLN A 226 -23.15 7.19 -39.75
N GLU A 227 -22.92 8.16 -38.86
CA GLU A 227 -22.13 9.37 -39.16
C GLU A 227 -20.71 9.01 -39.61
N TRP A 228 -20.03 8.10 -38.91
CA TRP A 228 -18.74 7.55 -39.32
C TRP A 228 -18.78 6.97 -40.73
N GLY A 229 -19.79 6.17 -41.04
CA GLY A 229 -20.00 5.59 -42.36
C GLY A 229 -20.20 6.65 -43.46
N ARG A 230 -20.94 7.74 -43.16
CA ARG A 230 -21.12 8.86 -44.09
C ARG A 230 -19.82 9.63 -44.32
N MET A 231 -19.09 9.96 -43.26
CA MET A 231 -17.85 10.73 -43.35
C MET A 231 -16.77 10.01 -44.15
N ARG A 232 -16.66 8.68 -44.01
CA ARG A 232 -15.72 7.87 -44.81
C ARG A 232 -16.02 7.88 -46.32
N ARG A 233 -17.25 8.20 -46.73
CA ARG A 233 -17.66 8.27 -48.14
C ARG A 233 -17.58 9.68 -48.73
N GLN A 234 -17.32 10.70 -47.92
CA GLN A 234 -17.27 12.09 -48.38
C GLN A 234 -15.97 12.36 -49.13
N ALA A 235 -16.06 13.04 -50.29
CA ALA A 235 -14.88 13.46 -51.05
C ALA A 235 -14.00 14.43 -50.23
N GLY A 236 -12.69 14.29 -50.32
CA GLY A 236 -11.72 15.12 -49.56
C GLY A 236 -11.45 14.67 -48.13
N TRP A 237 -11.97 13.50 -47.72
CA TRP A 237 -11.73 12.91 -46.40
C TRP A 237 -10.80 11.69 -46.48
N ARG A 238 -9.97 11.51 -45.46
CA ARG A 238 -9.08 10.36 -45.30
C ARG A 238 -9.33 9.69 -43.96
N SER A 239 -9.25 8.35 -43.96
CA SER A 239 -9.21 7.55 -42.74
C SER A 239 -7.83 6.92 -42.59
N ILE A 240 -7.27 6.99 -41.38
CA ILE A 240 -6.05 6.28 -41.00
C ILE A 240 -6.37 5.36 -39.82
N ALA A 241 -5.65 4.24 -39.69
CA ALA A 241 -5.88 3.27 -38.63
C ALA A 241 -4.56 2.77 -38.01
N LEU A 242 -4.64 2.42 -36.73
CA LEU A 242 -3.74 1.55 -35.99
C LEU A 242 -4.55 0.28 -35.71
N ASP A 243 -4.18 -0.83 -36.35
CA ASP A 243 -4.83 -2.12 -36.17
C ASP A 243 -3.85 -3.11 -35.52
N TRP A 244 -4.31 -3.84 -34.52
CA TRP A 244 -3.52 -4.91 -33.90
C TRP A 244 -3.23 -6.05 -34.89
N ALA A 245 -4.08 -6.25 -35.90
CA ALA A 245 -3.87 -7.28 -36.90
C ALA A 245 -2.78 -6.92 -37.92
N ASP A 246 -2.41 -5.64 -38.03
CA ASP A 246 -1.33 -5.20 -38.92
C ASP A 246 0.02 -5.79 -38.46
N PRO A 247 0.91 -6.16 -39.41
CA PRO A 247 2.26 -6.57 -39.09
C PRO A 247 2.95 -5.58 -38.15
N VAL A 248 3.61 -6.09 -37.09
CA VAL A 248 4.23 -5.23 -36.07
C VAL A 248 5.14 -4.18 -36.71
N ALA A 249 5.92 -4.51 -37.75
CA ALA A 249 6.80 -3.56 -38.42
C ALA A 249 6.08 -2.35 -39.05
N THR A 250 4.87 -2.54 -39.57
CA THR A 250 4.11 -1.53 -40.34
C THR A 250 3.14 -0.71 -39.47
N ARG A 251 2.90 -1.12 -38.22
CA ARG A 251 2.03 -0.36 -37.31
C ARG A 251 2.52 1.08 -37.14
N PRO A 252 1.62 2.08 -37.13
CA PRO A 252 2.00 3.47 -36.92
C PRO A 252 2.56 3.73 -35.50
N PRO A 253 3.26 4.85 -35.27
CA PRO A 253 3.76 5.22 -33.96
C PRO A 253 2.63 5.31 -32.93
N HIS A 254 2.78 4.57 -31.83
CA HIS A 254 1.88 4.58 -30.68
C HIS A 254 2.69 4.42 -29.40
N TYR A 255 2.11 4.91 -28.31
CA TYR A 255 2.82 5.14 -27.06
C TYR A 255 1.97 4.67 -25.88
N TYR A 256 2.61 4.06 -24.88
CA TYR A 256 1.97 3.74 -23.62
C TYR A 256 2.41 4.72 -22.55
N GLU A 257 1.44 5.15 -21.74
CA GLU A 257 1.73 5.89 -20.52
C GLU A 257 2.20 4.94 -19.42
N ASP A 258 3.40 5.20 -18.89
CA ASP A 258 3.96 4.47 -17.76
C ASP A 258 3.46 5.05 -16.42
N VAL A 259 3.82 4.37 -15.32
CA VAL A 259 3.51 4.75 -13.95
C VAL A 259 3.93 6.17 -13.58
N ASP A 260 4.98 6.71 -14.21
CA ASP A 260 5.48 8.05 -13.96
C ASP A 260 4.79 9.13 -14.84
N GLY A 261 3.81 8.73 -15.64
CA GLY A 261 3.02 9.60 -16.51
C GLY A 261 3.68 9.90 -17.85
N TRP A 262 4.85 9.33 -18.13
CA TRP A 262 5.55 9.53 -19.40
C TRP A 262 5.07 8.58 -20.48
N LEU A 263 5.02 9.07 -21.71
CA LEU A 263 4.66 8.28 -22.89
C LEU A 263 5.90 7.62 -23.50
N TYR A 264 5.94 6.29 -23.45
CA TYR A 264 6.99 5.46 -24.01
C TYR A 264 6.54 4.85 -25.35
N PRO A 265 7.42 4.80 -26.38
CA PRO A 265 7.11 4.09 -27.60
C PRO A 265 6.87 2.61 -27.30
N ALA A 266 5.84 2.00 -27.91
CA ALA A 266 5.48 0.60 -27.67
C ALA A 266 6.64 -0.39 -27.89
N ARG A 267 7.54 -0.09 -28.83
CA ARG A 267 8.68 -0.96 -29.22
C ARG A 267 9.98 -0.68 -28.47
N ARG A 268 9.97 0.11 -27.38
CA ARG A 268 11.18 0.39 -26.60
C ARG A 268 11.47 -0.79 -25.65
N PRO A 269 12.72 -1.27 -25.53
CA PRO A 269 13.11 -2.15 -24.43
C PRO A 269 12.73 -1.54 -23.08
N GLY A 270 12.04 -2.31 -22.23
CA GLY A 270 11.50 -1.82 -20.95
C GLY A 270 10.14 -1.10 -21.04
N SER A 271 9.47 -1.12 -22.20
CA SER A 271 8.06 -0.75 -22.31
C SER A 271 7.20 -1.53 -21.31
N PRO A 272 6.16 -0.93 -20.70
CA PRO A 272 5.25 -1.64 -19.79
C PRO A 272 4.45 -2.75 -20.49
N VAL A 273 4.44 -2.77 -21.83
CA VAL A 273 3.78 -3.81 -22.63
C VAL A 273 4.79 -4.78 -23.22
N ALA A 274 4.66 -6.05 -22.86
CA ALA A 274 5.49 -7.13 -23.38
C ALA A 274 4.89 -7.82 -24.62
N ASP A 275 3.58 -7.70 -24.84
CA ASP A 275 2.88 -8.40 -25.92
C ASP A 275 1.64 -7.63 -26.40
N GLU A 276 1.53 -7.49 -27.72
CA GLU A 276 0.39 -6.89 -28.44
C GLU A 276 -0.31 -7.89 -29.37
N ALA A 277 -0.05 -9.19 -29.23
CA ALA A 277 -0.54 -10.24 -30.12
C ALA A 277 -2.08 -10.36 -30.15
N LYS A 278 -2.78 -9.81 -29.16
CA LYS A 278 -4.25 -9.83 -29.07
C LYS A 278 -4.86 -8.43 -29.05
N GLY A 279 -4.08 -7.38 -29.30
CA GLY A 279 -4.54 -6.00 -29.14
C GLY A 279 -3.54 -5.17 -28.34
N PHE A 280 -3.88 -3.92 -28.09
CA PHE A 280 -3.10 -2.96 -27.33
C PHE A 280 -3.66 -2.90 -25.89
N PRO A 281 -3.03 -3.60 -24.92
CA PRO A 281 -3.54 -3.69 -23.56
C PRO A 281 -3.24 -2.41 -22.79
N VAL A 282 -4.23 -1.88 -22.07
CA VAL A 282 -4.07 -0.85 -21.06
C VAL A 282 -4.88 -1.21 -19.81
N GLN A 283 -4.34 -0.93 -18.63
CA GLN A 283 -5.01 -1.24 -17.37
C GLN A 283 -4.45 -0.37 -16.24
N ARG A 284 -5.33 0.16 -15.39
CA ARG A 284 -4.94 0.76 -14.11
C ARG A 284 -4.94 -0.30 -13.01
N ALA A 285 -3.92 -1.15 -13.02
CA ALA A 285 -3.71 -2.13 -11.96
C ALA A 285 -2.25 -2.12 -11.54
N LEU A 286 -1.99 -2.35 -10.25
CA LEU A 286 -0.65 -2.66 -9.80
C LEU A 286 -0.35 -4.12 -10.17
N ARG A 287 0.80 -4.39 -10.78
CA ARG A 287 1.23 -5.75 -11.13
C ARG A 287 2.53 -6.06 -10.42
N HIS A 288 2.62 -7.25 -9.83
CA HIS A 288 3.85 -7.69 -9.17
C HIS A 288 5.02 -7.69 -10.14
N GLY A 289 6.09 -6.97 -9.77
CA GLY A 289 7.34 -6.88 -10.53
C GLY A 289 7.23 -6.26 -11.93
N ARG A 290 6.08 -5.67 -12.31
CA ARG A 290 5.86 -5.13 -13.66
C ARG A 290 5.07 -3.83 -13.63
N ARG A 291 5.46 -2.89 -14.49
CA ARG A 291 4.73 -1.64 -14.70
C ARG A 291 3.53 -1.90 -15.60
N SER A 292 2.40 -1.26 -15.30
CA SER A 292 1.18 -1.39 -16.10
C SER A 292 1.08 -0.25 -17.13
N PRO A 293 0.66 -0.55 -18.38
CA PRO A 293 0.34 0.46 -19.37
C PRO A 293 -0.94 1.20 -18.97
N LEU A 294 -0.82 2.43 -18.45
CA LEU A 294 -1.97 3.14 -17.88
C LEU A 294 -2.88 3.77 -18.94
N SER A 295 -2.33 4.09 -20.11
CA SER A 295 -3.09 4.60 -21.25
C SER A 295 -2.35 4.33 -22.56
N LEU A 296 -3.09 4.45 -23.65
CA LEU A 296 -2.58 4.33 -25.02
C LEU A 296 -2.78 5.65 -25.74
N SER A 297 -1.70 6.19 -26.31
CA SER A 297 -1.70 7.44 -27.07
C SER A 297 -1.21 7.22 -28.49
N VAL A 298 -1.90 7.88 -29.42
CA VAL A 298 -1.46 8.05 -30.81
C VAL A 298 -1.44 9.53 -31.15
N PHE A 299 -0.55 9.92 -32.07
CA PHE A 299 -0.44 11.30 -32.51
C PHE A 299 -0.83 11.43 -33.98
N VAL A 300 -1.67 12.40 -34.27
CA VAL A 300 -2.20 12.66 -35.61
C VAL A 300 -1.84 14.07 -36.04
N ARG A 301 -1.46 14.24 -37.30
CA ARG A 301 -1.12 15.52 -37.90
C ARG A 301 -2.18 15.94 -38.90
N THR A 302 -2.53 17.23 -38.87
CA THR A 302 -3.30 17.90 -39.92
C THR A 302 -2.54 19.17 -40.33
N ARG A 303 -2.50 19.52 -41.62
CA ARG A 303 -1.89 20.77 -42.14
C ARG A 303 -2.94 21.84 -42.38
N THR A 304 -4.14 21.44 -42.79
CA THR A 304 -5.25 22.37 -43.09
C THR A 304 -6.22 22.57 -41.93
N GLY A 305 -6.22 21.63 -40.96
CA GLY A 305 -7.27 21.57 -39.95
C GLY A 305 -8.61 21.10 -40.52
N GLY A 306 -9.57 20.81 -39.66
CA GLY A 306 -10.90 20.35 -40.08
C GLY A 306 -11.64 19.55 -39.02
N ARG A 307 -12.80 19.00 -39.38
CA ARG A 307 -13.54 18.11 -38.48
C ARG A 307 -12.89 16.73 -38.46
N CYS A 308 -12.84 16.11 -37.27
CA CYS A 308 -12.33 14.76 -37.10
C CYS A 308 -13.33 13.90 -36.33
N LEU A 309 -13.34 12.60 -36.63
CA LEU A 309 -14.07 11.57 -35.90
C LEU A 309 -13.10 10.43 -35.58
N ALA A 310 -13.20 9.85 -34.40
CA ALA A 310 -12.45 8.64 -34.03
C ALA A 310 -13.39 7.44 -33.95
N ARG A 311 -12.89 6.25 -34.29
CA ARG A 311 -13.56 4.97 -34.08
C ARG A 311 -12.62 4.04 -33.33
N LEU A 312 -13.09 3.47 -32.25
CA LEU A 312 -12.35 2.52 -31.41
C LEU A 312 -13.03 1.16 -31.52
N VAL A 313 -12.27 0.10 -31.76
CA VAL A 313 -12.74 -1.28 -31.59
C VAL A 313 -12.09 -1.82 -30.32
N LEU A 314 -12.91 -2.21 -29.35
CA LEU A 314 -12.46 -2.69 -28.04
C LEU A 314 -12.92 -4.14 -27.87
N ARG A 315 -12.06 -5.00 -27.30
CA ARG A 315 -12.50 -6.30 -26.79
C ARG A 315 -13.14 -6.07 -25.42
N CYS A 316 -14.46 -6.11 -25.38
CA CYS A 316 -15.28 -5.95 -24.18
C CYS A 316 -15.48 -7.30 -23.49
N THR A 317 -15.24 -7.36 -22.18
CA THR A 317 -15.38 -8.53 -21.30
C THR A 317 -15.93 -8.10 -19.94
N ARG A 318 -16.27 -9.07 -19.07
CA ARG A 318 -16.80 -8.76 -17.73
C ARG A 318 -15.79 -7.99 -16.87
N ASP A 319 -14.50 -8.22 -17.10
CA ASP A 319 -13.38 -7.61 -16.40
C ASP A 319 -12.88 -6.33 -17.10
N SER A 320 -13.59 -5.89 -18.16
CA SER A 320 -13.19 -4.71 -18.92
C SER A 320 -13.51 -3.41 -18.19
N ALA A 321 -12.71 -2.38 -18.43
CA ALA A 321 -12.92 -1.07 -17.85
C ALA A 321 -14.32 -0.51 -18.15
N ARG A 322 -15.02 -0.05 -17.10
CA ARG A 322 -16.37 0.53 -17.21
C ARG A 322 -16.33 2.03 -17.49
N LYS A 323 -15.21 2.68 -17.17
CA LYS A 323 -14.98 4.12 -17.37
C LYS A 323 -13.77 4.34 -18.26
N VAL A 324 -13.94 4.27 -19.57
CA VAL A 324 -12.87 4.53 -20.55
C VAL A 324 -12.95 5.97 -21.04
N ARG A 325 -11.98 6.78 -20.64
CA ARG A 325 -11.84 8.16 -21.11
C ARG A 325 -11.13 8.19 -22.46
N VAL A 326 -11.76 8.82 -23.44
CA VAL A 326 -11.10 9.21 -24.69
C VAL A 326 -10.83 10.71 -24.62
N ALA A 327 -9.57 11.10 -24.83
CA ALA A 327 -9.13 12.49 -24.74
C ALA A 327 -8.43 12.96 -26.02
N TRP A 328 -8.67 14.21 -26.40
CA TRP A 328 -8.02 14.90 -27.50
C TRP A 328 -7.21 16.09 -26.96
N ASN A 329 -5.88 16.06 -27.11
CA ASN A 329 -4.95 17.03 -26.51
C ASN A 329 -5.18 17.22 -25.00
N GLY A 330 -5.34 16.10 -24.27
CA GLY A 330 -5.59 16.09 -22.83
C GLY A 330 -7.03 16.42 -22.41
N LYS A 331 -7.88 16.97 -23.29
CA LYS A 331 -9.28 17.26 -22.99
C LYS A 331 -10.15 16.02 -23.24
N SER A 332 -10.97 15.61 -22.28
CA SER A 332 -11.92 14.50 -22.47
C SER A 332 -12.96 14.85 -23.54
N VAL A 333 -13.16 13.94 -24.50
CA VAL A 333 -14.12 14.08 -25.61
C VAL A 333 -15.18 12.98 -25.60
N ALA A 334 -14.94 11.86 -24.93
CA ALA A 334 -15.93 10.82 -24.65
C ALA A 334 -15.61 10.04 -23.37
N MET A 335 -16.64 9.44 -22.80
CA MET A 335 -16.58 8.39 -21.78
C MET A 335 -17.28 7.16 -22.34
N LEU A 336 -16.61 6.02 -22.35
CA LEU A 336 -17.14 4.76 -22.89
C LEU A 336 -17.21 3.71 -21.78
N ASP A 337 -18.16 2.80 -21.90
CA ASP A 337 -18.25 1.59 -21.10
C ASP A 337 -17.83 0.39 -21.95
N ALA A 338 -16.70 -0.22 -21.62
CA ALA A 338 -16.19 -1.40 -22.30
C ALA A 338 -16.56 -2.71 -21.58
N GLY A 339 -17.31 -2.65 -20.48
CA GLY A 339 -17.81 -3.82 -19.78
C GLY A 339 -18.83 -4.58 -20.63
N HIS A 340 -18.65 -5.90 -20.71
CA HIS A 340 -19.64 -6.78 -21.32
C HIS A 340 -19.48 -8.20 -20.76
N TYR A 341 -20.53 -8.80 -20.18
CA TYR A 341 -20.39 -10.09 -19.50
C TYR A 341 -19.72 -11.17 -20.37
N PHE A 342 -20.21 -11.32 -21.60
CA PHE A 342 -19.62 -12.20 -22.62
C PHE A 342 -18.57 -11.46 -23.44
N GLY A 343 -17.44 -12.11 -23.74
CA GLY A 343 -16.38 -11.47 -24.51
C GLY A 343 -16.77 -11.16 -25.96
N ALA A 344 -16.76 -9.89 -26.37
CA ALA A 344 -17.08 -9.46 -27.74
C ALA A 344 -16.25 -8.26 -28.21
N ASP A 345 -16.01 -8.14 -29.52
CA ASP A 345 -15.36 -6.97 -30.11
C ASP A 345 -16.45 -5.94 -30.45
N ARG A 346 -16.41 -4.75 -29.83
CA ARG A 346 -17.41 -3.69 -30.03
C ARG A 346 -16.77 -2.42 -30.59
N ALA A 347 -17.49 -1.77 -31.51
CA ALA A 347 -17.06 -0.51 -32.10
C ALA A 347 -17.74 0.69 -31.42
N PHE A 348 -16.94 1.69 -31.07
CA PHE A 348 -17.38 2.95 -30.48
C PHE A 348 -16.94 4.09 -31.38
N ALA A 349 -17.86 5.00 -31.72
CA ALA A 349 -17.56 6.21 -32.48
C ALA A 349 -17.51 7.42 -31.54
N VAL A 350 -16.50 8.27 -31.70
CA VAL A 350 -16.18 9.39 -30.81
C VAL A 350 -15.99 10.67 -31.61
N ARG A 351 -16.92 11.61 -31.43
CA ARG A 351 -16.86 12.95 -32.04
C ARG A 351 -15.78 13.80 -31.41
N ILE A 352 -14.84 14.30 -32.22
CA ILE A 352 -13.87 15.31 -31.77
C ILE A 352 -14.56 16.68 -31.90
N PRO A 353 -14.76 17.41 -30.78
CA PRO A 353 -15.54 18.64 -30.80
C PRO A 353 -14.80 19.78 -31.53
N GLY A 354 -15.53 20.50 -32.37
CA GLY A 354 -15.04 21.68 -33.09
C GLY A 354 -14.15 21.35 -34.29
N THR A 355 -13.56 22.41 -34.86
CA THR A 355 -12.57 22.30 -35.93
C THR A 355 -11.19 22.06 -35.32
N VAL A 356 -10.59 20.92 -35.63
CA VAL A 356 -9.19 20.61 -35.29
C VAL A 356 -8.29 21.59 -36.04
N LYS A 357 -7.36 22.23 -35.34
CA LYS A 357 -6.40 23.18 -35.94
C LYS A 357 -5.31 22.43 -36.71
N ALA A 358 -4.58 23.13 -37.57
CA ALA A 358 -3.34 22.59 -38.12
C ALA A 358 -2.33 22.32 -36.98
N GLY A 359 -1.62 21.20 -37.04
CA GLY A 359 -0.64 20.80 -36.03
C GLY A 359 -0.59 19.30 -35.78
N VAL A 360 0.08 18.92 -34.68
CA VAL A 360 0.10 17.55 -34.15
C VAL A 360 -0.80 17.49 -32.93
N HIS A 361 -1.67 16.50 -32.89
CA HIS A 361 -2.65 16.30 -31.82
C HIS A 361 -2.53 14.92 -31.21
N GLU A 362 -2.75 14.84 -29.91
CA GLU A 362 -2.80 13.58 -29.18
C GLU A 362 -4.24 13.06 -29.10
N LEU A 363 -4.45 11.80 -29.46
CA LEU A 363 -5.62 11.02 -29.08
C LEU A 363 -5.17 9.99 -28.04
N ARG A 364 -5.72 10.09 -26.82
CA ARG A 364 -5.40 9.22 -25.68
C ARG A 364 -6.61 8.44 -25.22
N ILE A 365 -6.42 7.15 -24.93
CA ILE A 365 -7.43 6.24 -24.39
C ILE A 365 -6.96 5.77 -23.01
N THR A 366 -7.73 6.07 -21.97
CA THR A 366 -7.36 5.82 -20.58
C THR A 366 -8.51 5.13 -19.85
N PRO A 367 -8.36 3.88 -19.36
CA PRO A 367 -9.28 3.34 -18.37
C PRO A 367 -9.16 4.18 -17.09
N LEU A 368 -10.27 4.54 -16.46
CA LEU A 368 -10.30 5.33 -15.22
C LEU A 368 -10.53 4.46 -13.99
N ASP A 369 -10.95 3.21 -14.16
CA ASP A 369 -11.08 2.19 -13.12
C ASP A 369 -10.02 1.07 -13.33
N SER A 370 -10.05 0.05 -12.48
CA SER A 370 -9.07 -1.06 -12.48
C SER A 370 -9.30 -2.12 -13.57
N GLY A 371 -10.40 -2.01 -14.32
CA GLY A 371 -10.72 -2.94 -15.39
C GLY A 371 -9.66 -2.92 -16.49
N ALA A 372 -9.39 -4.09 -17.06
CA ALA A 372 -8.48 -4.18 -18.20
C ALA A 372 -9.14 -3.60 -19.45
N LEU A 373 -8.37 -3.06 -20.37
CA LEU A 373 -8.89 -2.60 -21.64
C LEU A 373 -7.98 -3.14 -22.74
N LEU A 374 -8.56 -3.84 -23.70
CA LEU A 374 -7.83 -4.38 -24.83
C LEU A 374 -8.35 -3.69 -26.10
N VAL A 375 -7.59 -2.69 -26.56
CA VAL A 375 -7.93 -1.95 -27.78
C VAL A 375 -7.51 -2.81 -28.97
N ARG A 376 -8.43 -3.06 -29.89
CA ARG A 376 -8.17 -3.83 -31.12
C ARG A 376 -7.78 -2.87 -32.24
N GLN A 377 -8.54 -1.79 -32.40
CA GLN A 377 -8.31 -0.84 -33.49
C GLN A 377 -8.58 0.59 -33.04
N ILE A 378 -7.73 1.52 -33.49
CA ILE A 378 -7.99 2.96 -33.44
C ILE A 378 -8.03 3.45 -34.87
N SER A 379 -9.12 4.10 -35.27
CA SER A 379 -9.23 4.76 -36.57
C SER A 379 -9.59 6.22 -36.38
N VAL A 380 -9.01 7.10 -37.20
CA VAL A 380 -9.35 8.52 -37.23
C VAL A 380 -9.69 8.90 -38.67
N ALA A 381 -10.85 9.53 -38.85
CA ALA A 381 -11.31 10.10 -40.11
C ALA A 381 -11.29 11.62 -40.02
N GLY A 382 -10.79 12.29 -41.06
CA GLY A 382 -10.60 13.74 -41.09
C GLY A 382 -10.23 14.27 -42.48
N PRO A 383 -9.65 15.48 -42.55
CA PRO A 383 -9.14 16.10 -43.78
C PRO A 383 -8.22 15.18 -44.61
N ALA A 384 -8.12 15.41 -45.92
CA ALA A 384 -7.33 14.58 -46.84
C ALA A 384 -5.84 14.44 -46.45
N ASP A 385 -5.28 15.45 -45.79
CA ASP A 385 -3.89 15.51 -45.33
C ASP A 385 -3.66 14.90 -43.94
N LEU A 386 -4.67 14.26 -43.35
CA LEU A 386 -4.56 13.53 -42.09
C LEU A 386 -3.50 12.42 -42.18
N ALA A 387 -2.57 12.40 -41.22
CA ALA A 387 -1.50 11.39 -41.15
C ALA A 387 -1.11 11.06 -39.70
N TRP A 388 -0.53 9.88 -39.48
CA TRP A 388 0.14 9.55 -38.23
C TRP A 388 1.40 10.41 -38.05
N ALA A 389 1.71 10.79 -36.81
CA ALA A 389 2.90 11.55 -36.44
C ALA A 389 3.60 10.92 -35.23
N PRO A 390 4.91 11.13 -35.03
CA PRO A 390 5.56 10.78 -33.78
C PRO A 390 5.13 11.74 -32.66
N LYS A 391 5.27 11.29 -31.40
CA LYS A 391 5.18 12.14 -30.21
C LYS A 391 6.15 13.33 -30.34
N PRO A 392 5.71 14.58 -30.11
CA PRO A 392 6.60 15.74 -30.10
C PRO A 392 7.76 15.56 -29.11
N ALA A 393 8.98 15.90 -29.53
CA ALA A 393 10.14 15.91 -28.66
C ALA A 393 10.01 17.05 -27.63
N LEU A 394 10.60 16.85 -26.45
CA LEU A 394 10.78 17.97 -25.52
C LEU A 394 11.76 18.98 -26.13
N PRO A 395 11.58 20.28 -25.86
CA PRO A 395 12.57 21.28 -26.21
C PRO A 395 13.94 20.93 -25.61
N PRO A 396 15.06 21.26 -26.28
CA PRO A 396 16.38 21.15 -25.67
C PRO A 396 16.43 21.88 -24.33
N ALA A 397 17.09 21.27 -23.36
CA ALA A 397 17.24 21.76 -22.01
C ALA A 397 18.70 21.79 -21.59
N GLY A 398 18.99 22.68 -20.64
CA GLY A 398 20.34 22.84 -20.08
C GLY A 398 20.74 21.68 -19.16
N ALA A 399 21.94 21.78 -18.61
CA ALA A 399 22.44 20.84 -17.62
C ALA A 399 21.68 20.95 -16.29
N LEU A 400 21.50 19.82 -15.61
CA LEU A 400 21.03 19.80 -14.22
C LEU A 400 22.12 20.30 -13.27
N GLN A 401 21.72 21.04 -12.24
CA GLN A 401 22.58 21.44 -11.14
C GLN A 401 22.57 20.33 -10.08
N VAL A 402 23.74 19.87 -9.63
CA VAL A 402 23.87 18.95 -8.49
C VAL A 402 23.78 19.75 -7.19
N LEU A 403 22.79 19.44 -6.35
CA LEU A 403 22.66 20.01 -5.02
C LEU A 403 23.49 19.22 -4.00
N SER A 404 23.52 17.90 -4.12
CA SER A 404 24.42 17.04 -3.33
C SER A 404 24.59 15.69 -4.01
N ALA A 405 25.71 15.01 -3.73
CA ALA A 405 25.95 13.63 -4.13
C ALA A 405 26.74 12.93 -3.00
N THR A 406 26.06 12.07 -2.24
CA THR A 406 26.59 11.54 -0.97
C THR A 406 26.38 10.05 -0.84
N TYR A 407 27.36 9.36 -0.26
CA TYR A 407 27.20 8.00 0.25
C TYR A 407 26.60 8.05 1.66
N LEU A 408 25.60 7.23 1.92
CA LEU A 408 24.92 7.10 3.20
C LEU A 408 25.23 5.69 3.73
N PRO A 409 26.26 5.52 4.58
CA PRO A 409 26.49 4.22 5.22
C PRO A 409 25.35 3.91 6.17
N ASP A 410 25.00 2.63 6.28
CA ASP A 410 24.10 2.18 7.34
C ASP A 410 24.80 2.37 8.69
N ALA A 411 24.05 2.75 9.72
CA ALA A 411 24.61 2.84 11.06
C ALA A 411 25.01 1.44 11.54
N ALA A 412 26.07 1.38 12.34
CA ALA A 412 26.44 0.16 13.03
C ALA A 412 25.26 -0.32 13.90
N PRO A 413 24.99 -1.63 13.95
CA PRO A 413 24.04 -2.17 14.91
C PRO A 413 24.42 -1.75 16.34
N PRO A 414 23.46 -1.34 17.19
CA PRO A 414 23.78 -0.94 18.55
C PRO A 414 24.36 -2.12 19.36
N PRO A 415 25.49 -1.93 20.07
CA PRO A 415 26.07 -2.98 20.91
C PRO A 415 25.12 -3.31 22.07
N ALA A 416 25.03 -4.59 22.47
CA ALA A 416 24.22 -5.05 23.61
C ALA A 416 22.73 -4.60 23.56
N SER A 417 22.11 -4.67 22.37
CA SER A 417 20.71 -4.29 22.15
C SER A 417 19.86 -5.48 21.69
N GLN A 418 18.61 -5.51 22.18
CA GLN A 418 17.58 -6.43 21.68
C GLN A 418 17.20 -6.13 20.21
N ALA A 419 17.50 -4.93 19.69
CA ALA A 419 17.26 -4.58 18.29
C ALA A 419 18.13 -5.39 17.31
N VAL A 420 19.25 -5.95 17.77
CA VAL A 420 20.27 -6.63 16.95
C VAL A 420 20.17 -8.15 17.06
N GLU A 421 19.47 -8.66 18.07
CA GLU A 421 19.34 -10.10 18.29
C GLU A 421 17.91 -10.54 18.60
N GLY A 422 17.62 -11.77 18.28
CA GLY A 422 16.51 -12.49 18.91
C GLY A 422 16.08 -13.62 18.01
N ARG A 423 16.38 -14.82 18.50
CA ARG A 423 15.68 -16.04 18.15
C ARG A 423 14.19 -15.71 18.17
N GLN A 424 13.49 -15.87 17.05
CA GLN A 424 12.04 -15.94 17.13
C GLN A 424 11.69 -17.10 18.08
N LYS A 425 10.65 -16.95 18.90
CA LYS A 425 10.19 -18.02 19.80
C LYS A 425 9.80 -19.30 19.05
N VAL A 426 9.51 -19.18 17.76
CA VAL A 426 9.06 -20.27 16.91
C VAL A 426 10.27 -20.96 16.30
N ASP A 427 10.36 -22.29 16.47
CA ASP A 427 11.29 -23.18 15.74
C ASP A 427 10.96 -23.24 14.23
N GLU A 428 10.66 -22.10 13.61
CA GLU A 428 10.55 -21.95 12.16
C GLU A 428 11.95 -22.00 11.55
N GLY A 429 12.54 -23.20 11.52
CA GLY A 429 13.79 -23.46 10.84
C GLY A 429 14.96 -22.70 11.44
N VAL A 430 15.69 -23.38 12.32
CA VAL A 430 17.11 -23.14 12.54
C VAL A 430 17.78 -22.80 11.19
N LEU A 431 18.41 -21.61 11.06
CA LEU A 431 19.50 -21.18 10.14
C LEU A 431 19.34 -19.68 9.78
N ILE A 432 20.32 -18.77 9.81
CA ILE A 432 21.78 -18.83 10.06
C ILE A 432 22.17 -17.63 10.95
N HIS A 433 22.35 -17.85 12.25
CA HIS A 433 22.90 -16.83 13.16
C HIS A 433 24.28 -16.37 12.67
N GLU A 434 25.11 -17.29 12.18
CA GLU A 434 26.48 -17.01 11.70
C GLU A 434 26.53 -16.04 10.51
N GLY A 435 25.65 -16.20 9.50
CA GLY A 435 25.59 -15.30 8.34
C GLY A 435 25.11 -13.90 8.71
N LEU A 436 24.15 -13.79 9.63
CA LEU A 436 23.70 -12.49 10.17
C LEU A 436 24.78 -11.83 11.04
N GLN A 437 25.45 -12.60 11.90
CA GLN A 437 26.57 -12.11 12.72
C GLN A 437 27.74 -11.65 11.86
N ARG A 438 28.07 -12.38 10.79
CA ARG A 438 29.06 -11.96 9.79
C ARG A 438 28.67 -10.64 9.12
N LEU A 439 27.40 -10.48 8.73
CA LEU A 439 26.92 -9.22 8.17
C LEU A 439 27.01 -8.03 9.14
N TYR A 440 26.79 -8.28 10.44
CA TYR A 440 27.04 -7.27 11.47
C TYR A 440 28.50 -6.87 11.56
N GLN A 441 29.41 -7.84 11.47
CA GLN A 441 30.84 -7.59 11.46
C GLN A 441 31.28 -6.84 10.18
N GLU A 442 30.64 -7.11 9.04
CA GLU A 442 30.99 -6.56 7.72
C GLU A 442 30.09 -5.37 7.27
N HIS A 443 29.30 -4.79 8.19
CA HIS A 443 28.27 -3.78 7.90
C HIS A 443 28.81 -2.49 7.25
N ALA A 444 30.11 -2.20 7.38
CA ALA A 444 30.73 -0.97 6.85
C ALA A 444 30.61 -0.81 5.32
N SER A 445 30.30 -1.89 4.61
CA SER A 445 30.08 -1.89 3.16
C SER A 445 28.61 -1.71 2.73
N PHE A 446 27.69 -1.65 3.70
CA PHE A 446 26.26 -1.42 3.49
C PHE A 446 25.95 0.08 3.45
N GLY A 447 24.96 0.45 2.65
CA GLY A 447 24.53 1.84 2.53
C GLY A 447 23.81 2.14 1.22
N ALA A 448 23.74 3.43 0.92
CA ALA A 448 23.08 3.93 -0.27
C ALA A 448 23.82 5.12 -0.91
N LEU A 449 23.54 5.37 -2.19
CA LEU A 449 23.86 6.64 -2.84
C LEU A 449 22.62 7.53 -2.83
N ARG A 450 22.80 8.80 -2.48
CA ARG A 450 21.78 9.83 -2.63
C ARG A 450 22.34 10.99 -3.45
N VAL A 451 21.70 11.28 -4.58
CA VAL A 451 22.03 12.42 -5.45
C VAL A 451 20.81 13.30 -5.60
N CYS A 452 20.90 14.54 -5.15
CA CYS A 452 19.84 15.54 -5.32
C CYS A 452 20.23 16.50 -6.45
N VAL A 453 19.31 16.73 -7.38
CA VAL A 453 19.51 17.60 -8.54
C VAL A 453 18.41 18.64 -8.67
N ARG A 454 18.71 19.74 -9.36
CA ARG A 454 17.79 20.83 -9.67
C ARG A 454 17.84 21.14 -11.15
N ASN A 455 16.70 21.49 -11.75
CA ASN A 455 16.63 22.09 -13.08
C ASN A 455 16.72 23.62 -12.95
N PRO A 456 17.87 24.26 -13.21
CA PRO A 456 17.98 25.72 -13.15
C PRO A 456 17.45 26.43 -14.41
N GLY A 457 17.13 25.69 -15.47
CA GLY A 457 16.71 26.24 -16.76
C GLY A 457 15.24 26.64 -16.84
N GLN A 458 14.82 27.10 -18.02
CA GLN A 458 13.45 27.53 -18.33
C GLN A 458 12.61 26.46 -19.05
N THR A 459 13.24 25.37 -19.48
CA THR A 459 12.56 24.24 -20.12
C THR A 459 12.50 23.05 -19.17
N PRO A 460 11.41 22.25 -19.19
CA PRO A 460 11.35 21.02 -18.42
C PRO A 460 12.46 20.04 -18.84
N VAL A 461 13.07 19.37 -17.87
CA VAL A 461 14.11 18.35 -18.10
C VAL A 461 13.56 16.98 -17.76
N ARG A 462 13.75 16.00 -18.64
CA ARG A 462 13.36 14.61 -18.39
C ARG A 462 14.61 13.76 -18.10
N ILE A 463 14.69 13.22 -16.88
CA ILE A 463 15.69 12.21 -16.51
C ILE A 463 15.33 10.88 -17.17
N GLY A 464 16.24 10.40 -18.02
CA GLY A 464 16.11 9.17 -18.79
C GLY A 464 16.31 7.88 -18.00
N HIS A 465 16.26 6.77 -18.72
CA HIS A 465 16.46 5.42 -18.22
C HIS A 465 17.16 4.57 -19.32
N PRO A 466 18.08 3.66 -18.96
CA PRO A 466 18.54 3.33 -17.60
C PRO A 466 19.55 4.36 -17.05
N LEU A 467 19.66 4.45 -15.72
CA LEU A 467 20.83 5.09 -15.10
C LEU A 467 22.06 4.19 -15.32
N ARG A 468 23.27 4.76 -15.28
CA ARG A 468 24.50 3.94 -15.34
C ARG A 468 25.31 4.06 -14.07
N LEU A 469 25.64 2.92 -13.46
CA LEU A 469 26.53 2.80 -12.32
C LEU A 469 27.86 2.20 -12.80
N ASN A 470 28.96 2.90 -12.56
CA ASN A 470 30.31 2.49 -12.95
C ASN A 470 30.41 2.07 -14.43
N GLY A 471 29.75 2.84 -15.32
CA GLY A 471 29.76 2.64 -16.77
C GLY A 471 28.81 1.56 -17.31
N LYS A 472 28.04 0.88 -16.45
CA LYS A 472 27.05 -0.15 -16.86
C LYS A 472 25.64 0.31 -16.49
N PRO A 473 24.58 -0.09 -17.24
CA PRO A 473 23.21 0.07 -16.77
C PRO A 473 23.08 -0.42 -15.33
N ILE A 474 22.42 0.35 -14.46
CA ILE A 474 22.35 0.05 -13.03
C ILE A 474 21.68 -1.31 -12.76
N GLU A 475 20.77 -1.74 -13.62
CA GLU A 475 20.10 -3.04 -13.57
C GLU A 475 21.08 -4.21 -13.76
N ALA A 476 22.20 -3.99 -14.47
CA ALA A 476 23.28 -4.98 -14.58
C ALA A 476 24.10 -5.11 -13.28
N SER A 477 23.87 -4.23 -12.31
CA SER A 477 24.44 -4.29 -10.96
C SER A 477 23.44 -4.81 -9.93
N TYR A 478 22.26 -5.28 -10.35
CA TYR A 478 21.32 -5.90 -9.43
C TYR A 478 21.88 -7.19 -8.86
N VAL A 479 21.71 -7.37 -7.56
CA VAL A 479 21.94 -8.66 -6.90
C VAL A 479 20.98 -9.68 -7.50
N ASP A 480 21.47 -10.82 -7.98
CA ASP A 480 20.59 -11.95 -8.31
C ASP A 480 20.20 -12.64 -7.01
N PHE A 481 18.99 -12.35 -6.59
CA PHE A 481 18.37 -12.84 -5.37
C PHE A 481 18.28 -14.36 -5.27
N THR A 482 18.30 -15.07 -6.41
CA THR A 482 18.17 -16.53 -6.49
C THR A 482 19.48 -17.27 -6.70
N ARG A 483 20.51 -16.57 -7.19
CA ARG A 483 21.79 -17.19 -7.59
C ARG A 483 23.01 -16.63 -6.89
N SER A 484 22.95 -15.38 -6.42
CA SER A 484 24.08 -14.75 -5.74
C SER A 484 24.13 -15.19 -4.30
N GLU A 485 25.33 -15.15 -3.70
CA GLU A 485 25.47 -15.28 -2.26
C GLU A 485 24.59 -14.24 -1.54
N TRP A 486 24.15 -14.61 -0.34
CA TRP A 486 23.27 -13.77 0.48
C TRP A 486 23.91 -12.42 0.86
N ASP A 487 25.21 -12.23 0.75
CA ASP A 487 25.84 -10.93 1.01
C ASP A 487 26.49 -10.35 -0.25
N ALA A 488 26.18 -10.86 -1.45
CA ALA A 488 26.82 -10.42 -2.68
C ALA A 488 26.71 -8.89 -2.88
N PRO A 489 27.80 -8.24 -3.34
CA PRO A 489 27.77 -6.82 -3.66
C PRO A 489 26.83 -6.54 -4.83
N GLY A 490 26.13 -5.41 -4.74
CA GLY A 490 25.18 -5.01 -5.76
C GLY A 490 24.05 -4.15 -5.23
N VAL A 491 23.19 -3.75 -6.17
CA VAL A 491 22.02 -2.91 -5.94
C VAL A 491 20.83 -3.80 -5.58
N VAL A 492 20.14 -3.46 -4.49
CA VAL A 492 18.85 -4.06 -4.13
C VAL A 492 17.77 -3.42 -5.00
N TRP A 493 17.62 -2.10 -4.91
CA TRP A 493 16.70 -1.31 -5.70
C TRP A 493 17.23 0.10 -5.88
N TYR A 494 16.69 0.83 -6.86
CA TYR A 494 16.96 2.26 -7.03
C TYR A 494 15.69 3.00 -7.42
N ARG A 495 15.68 4.32 -7.18
CA ARG A 495 14.54 5.20 -7.50
C ARG A 495 15.04 6.54 -8.05
N VAL A 496 14.25 7.13 -8.95
CA VAL A 496 14.39 8.51 -9.41
C VAL A 496 13.07 9.23 -9.19
N ARG A 497 13.05 10.29 -8.39
CA ARG A 497 11.81 10.97 -7.98
C ARG A 497 11.92 12.50 -8.02
N PRO A 498 11.09 13.22 -8.80
CA PRO A 498 10.39 12.77 -9.99
C PRO A 498 11.36 12.68 -11.18
N ARG A 499 10.94 12.05 -12.27
CA ARG A 499 11.76 11.97 -13.49
C ARG A 499 11.56 13.14 -14.45
N LEU A 500 10.42 13.84 -14.41
CA LEU A 500 10.20 15.07 -15.17
C LEU A 500 10.33 16.28 -14.23
N LEU A 501 11.30 17.13 -14.50
CA LEU A 501 11.62 18.31 -13.69
C LEU A 501 11.12 19.57 -14.39
N PRO A 502 10.09 20.27 -13.87
CA PRO A 502 9.78 21.60 -14.34
C PRO A 502 10.96 22.56 -14.07
N PRO A 503 10.98 23.76 -14.68
CA PRO A 503 11.89 24.84 -14.30
C PRO A 503 11.91 25.07 -12.79
N GLY A 504 13.10 25.09 -12.20
CA GLY A 504 13.30 25.20 -10.75
C GLY A 504 13.01 23.92 -9.94
N GLY A 505 12.45 22.89 -10.57
CA GLY A 505 12.11 21.62 -9.90
C GLY A 505 13.33 20.79 -9.51
N CYS A 506 13.19 19.98 -8.46
CA CYS A 506 14.24 19.13 -7.92
C CYS A 506 13.89 17.64 -8.01
N ALA A 507 14.92 16.80 -8.07
CA ALA A 507 14.82 15.34 -8.01
C ALA A 507 15.80 14.74 -7.02
N GLU A 508 15.45 13.54 -6.53
CA GLU A 508 16.35 12.63 -5.83
C GLU A 508 16.56 11.37 -6.67
N VAL A 509 17.82 10.98 -6.84
CA VAL A 509 18.23 9.65 -7.26
C VAL A 509 18.75 8.92 -6.04
N TYR A 510 18.10 7.81 -5.68
CA TYR A 510 18.47 6.98 -4.53
C TYR A 510 18.82 5.57 -5.00
N VAL A 511 19.99 5.07 -4.62
CA VAL A 511 20.45 3.70 -4.95
C VAL A 511 20.73 2.96 -3.67
N ARG A 512 19.94 1.93 -3.36
CA ARG A 512 20.11 1.08 -2.17
C ARG A 512 21.02 -0.09 -2.49
N PHE A 513 22.16 -0.18 -1.80
CA PHE A 513 23.03 -1.34 -1.93
C PHE A 513 22.70 -2.43 -0.92
N ARG A 514 23.02 -3.66 -1.32
CA ARG A 514 23.25 -4.75 -0.38
C ARG A 514 24.64 -4.54 0.20
N ARG A 515 25.68 -4.72 -0.62
CA ARG A 515 27.01 -4.16 -0.40
C ARG A 515 27.42 -3.27 -1.56
N ARG A 516 28.10 -2.17 -1.28
CA ARG A 516 28.65 -1.29 -2.32
C ARG A 516 29.71 -2.03 -3.14
N SER A 517 29.94 -1.58 -4.38
CA SER A 517 31.03 -2.11 -5.23
C SER A 517 32.40 -1.82 -4.61
N VAL A 518 33.41 -2.64 -4.93
CA VAL A 518 34.81 -2.41 -4.53
C VAL A 518 35.31 -1.06 -5.05
N GLY A 519 36.17 -0.39 -4.28
CA GLY A 519 36.80 0.89 -4.61
C GLY A 519 36.54 1.98 -3.57
N ALA A 520 36.99 3.20 -3.86
CA ALA A 520 36.84 4.36 -2.97
C ALA A 520 35.61 5.24 -3.30
N SER A 521 34.96 5.02 -4.43
CA SER A 521 33.82 5.82 -4.91
C SER A 521 32.94 5.05 -5.89
N ALA A 522 31.75 5.58 -6.14
CA ALA A 522 30.87 5.17 -7.23
C ALA A 522 30.74 6.28 -8.27
N ARG A 523 30.71 5.93 -9.56
CA ARG A 523 30.39 6.85 -10.66
C ARG A 523 28.96 6.61 -11.12
N LEU A 524 28.10 7.62 -11.01
CA LEU A 524 26.71 7.58 -11.45
C LEU A 524 26.50 8.51 -12.64
N GLU A 525 26.04 7.96 -13.77
CA GLU A 525 25.64 8.72 -14.95
C GLU A 525 24.11 8.75 -15.04
N ILE A 526 23.56 9.97 -15.09
CA ILE A 526 22.13 10.28 -15.14
C ILE A 526 21.84 10.85 -16.53
N PRO A 527 21.31 10.03 -17.47
CA PRO A 527 20.98 10.50 -18.81
C PRO A 527 19.78 11.46 -18.76
N LEU A 528 19.77 12.46 -19.65
CA LEU A 528 18.61 13.35 -19.86
C LEU A 528 18.07 13.12 -21.27
N GLU A 529 16.75 13.00 -21.44
CA GLU A 529 16.15 12.77 -22.77
C GLU A 529 16.26 13.99 -23.69
N ASN A 530 16.36 15.19 -23.10
CA ASN A 530 16.36 16.45 -23.82
C ASN A 530 17.51 17.39 -23.41
N GLY A 531 18.57 16.87 -22.80
CA GLY A 531 19.72 17.67 -22.36
C GLY A 531 20.99 16.83 -22.22
N PRO A 532 22.13 17.45 -21.83
CA PRO A 532 23.38 16.73 -21.63
C PRO A 532 23.30 15.79 -20.41
N ALA A 533 23.83 14.57 -20.52
CA ALA A 533 23.89 13.65 -19.38
C ALA A 533 24.72 14.23 -18.22
N LEU A 534 24.26 14.01 -16.99
CA LEU A 534 24.96 14.41 -15.78
C LEU A 534 25.80 13.23 -15.26
N THR A 535 27.08 13.45 -14.98
CA THR A 535 27.95 12.44 -14.33
C THR A 535 28.38 12.95 -12.97
N VAL A 536 28.24 12.12 -11.93
CA VAL A 536 28.72 12.42 -10.58
C VAL A 536 29.60 11.29 -10.05
N THR A 537 30.68 11.65 -9.37
CA THR A 537 31.55 10.72 -8.64
C THR A 537 31.30 10.90 -7.15
N ILE A 538 30.92 9.82 -6.47
CA ILE A 538 30.43 9.84 -5.09
C ILE A 538 31.44 9.08 -4.23
N PRO A 539 32.23 9.75 -3.38
CA PRO A 539 33.15 9.07 -2.50
C PRO A 539 32.38 8.26 -1.46
N TYR A 540 32.89 7.07 -1.15
CA TYR A 540 32.36 6.20 -0.11
C TYR A 540 32.76 6.64 1.29
N GLN A 541 32.57 7.93 1.57
CA GLN A 541 32.88 8.57 2.84
C GLN A 541 31.58 8.93 3.57
N VAL A 542 31.57 8.74 4.88
CA VAL A 542 30.47 9.21 5.75
C VAL A 542 30.38 10.74 5.62
N PRO A 543 29.20 11.31 5.35
CA PRO A 543 29.05 12.75 5.22
C PRO A 543 29.27 13.46 6.57
N PRO A 544 29.64 14.76 6.56
CA PRO A 544 29.81 15.54 7.79
C PRO A 544 28.50 15.72 8.58
N PHE A 545 27.37 15.66 7.89
CA PHE A 545 26.03 15.92 8.42
C PHE A 545 25.04 14.86 7.96
N THR A 546 24.07 14.56 8.81
CA THR A 546 22.89 13.75 8.46
C THR A 546 21.65 14.59 8.70
N ILE A 547 20.81 14.72 7.67
CA ILE A 547 19.47 15.31 7.81
C ILE A 547 18.60 14.23 8.47
N ASP A 548 18.30 14.41 9.75
CA ASP A 548 17.67 13.42 10.63
C ASP A 548 16.14 13.41 10.49
N TYR A 549 15.54 14.60 10.39
CA TYR A 549 14.09 14.75 10.20
C TYR A 549 13.78 16.10 9.56
N VAL A 550 12.78 16.10 8.67
CA VAL A 550 12.27 17.33 8.02
C VAL A 550 10.75 17.32 8.09
N THR A 551 10.18 18.41 8.56
CA THR A 551 8.73 18.56 8.56
C THR A 551 8.31 20.02 8.46
N THR A 552 7.02 20.24 8.22
CA THR A 552 6.42 21.56 8.25
C THR A 552 5.52 21.72 9.47
N GLY A 553 5.23 22.96 9.85
CA GLY A 553 4.13 23.26 10.77
C GLY A 553 2.76 22.95 10.16
N ALA A 554 1.69 23.17 10.93
CA ALA A 554 0.31 22.88 10.54
C ALA A 554 -0.19 23.65 9.30
N SER A 555 0.35 24.84 9.02
CA SER A 555 0.02 25.69 7.85
C SER A 555 1.03 25.59 6.68
N PRO A 556 1.72 24.44 6.54
CA PRO A 556 2.95 24.20 5.78
C PRO A 556 3.89 25.36 5.39
N ASP A 557 3.98 26.39 6.22
CA ASP A 557 4.66 27.67 5.93
C ASP A 557 5.84 27.94 6.87
N THR A 558 6.07 27.03 7.82
CA THR A 558 7.26 26.99 8.66
C THR A 558 7.92 25.63 8.45
N LEU A 559 9.21 25.63 8.11
CA LEU A 559 10.02 24.44 7.89
C LEU A 559 10.90 24.18 9.12
N TYR A 560 10.88 22.94 9.62
CA TYR A 560 11.75 22.43 10.68
C TYR A 560 12.71 21.41 10.07
N VAL A 561 14.01 21.65 10.22
CA VAL A 561 15.07 20.78 9.69
C VAL A 561 16.00 20.39 10.82
N TYR A 562 16.02 19.11 11.16
CA TYR A 562 16.89 18.56 12.20
C TYR A 562 18.11 17.92 11.56
N VAL A 563 19.29 18.34 12.00
CA VAL A 563 20.58 17.93 11.43
C VAL A 563 21.49 17.44 12.53
N ARG A 564 21.97 16.19 12.42
CA ARG A 564 23.02 15.64 13.28
C ARG A 564 24.40 15.89 12.69
N HIS A 565 25.36 16.22 13.55
CA HIS A 565 26.73 16.49 13.16
C HIS A 565 27.61 15.31 13.51
N ARG A 566 28.53 14.96 12.61
CA ARG A 566 29.62 14.06 12.98
C ARG A 566 30.61 14.82 13.87
N ALA A 567 31.18 14.13 14.85
CA ALA A 567 32.27 14.68 15.65
C ALA A 567 33.37 15.28 14.74
N GLY A 568 33.73 16.55 15.00
CA GLY A 568 34.75 17.28 14.23
C GLY A 568 34.28 17.85 12.88
N ALA A 569 33.02 17.68 12.47
CA ALA A 569 32.51 18.19 11.18
C ALA A 569 32.26 19.71 11.14
N GLY A 570 32.31 20.38 12.30
CA GLY A 570 31.82 21.75 12.46
C GLY A 570 30.30 21.83 12.53
N ARG A 571 29.74 23.04 12.64
CA ARG A 571 28.30 23.26 12.72
C ARG A 571 27.70 23.59 11.35
N PRO A 572 26.41 23.29 11.10
CA PRO A 572 25.68 23.80 9.95
C PRO A 572 25.67 25.32 9.98
N ALA A 573 25.89 25.93 8.83
CA ALA A 573 25.91 27.37 8.68
C ALA A 573 24.77 27.88 7.78
N LYS A 574 24.29 27.06 6.84
CA LYS A 574 23.27 27.45 5.87
C LYS A 574 22.29 26.32 5.60
N VAL A 575 21.03 26.69 5.37
CA VAL A 575 19.97 25.79 4.91
C VAL A 575 19.34 26.37 3.65
N ALA A 576 18.98 25.50 2.70
CA ALA A 576 18.32 25.85 1.46
C ALA A 576 17.13 24.92 1.19
N LEU A 577 16.12 25.41 0.48
CA LEU A 577 14.98 24.65 -0.02
C LEU A 577 14.96 24.76 -1.54
N ASP A 578 14.93 23.63 -2.24
CA ASP A 578 14.92 23.52 -3.70
C ASP A 578 16.03 24.35 -4.39
N GLY A 579 17.21 24.35 -3.77
CA GLY A 579 18.39 25.10 -4.21
C GLY A 579 18.38 26.59 -3.87
N VAL A 580 17.33 27.11 -3.23
CA VAL A 580 17.24 28.51 -2.79
C VAL A 580 17.61 28.62 -1.31
N THR A 581 18.63 29.43 -1.00
CA THR A 581 19.06 29.66 0.39
C THR A 581 17.96 30.33 1.21
N LEU A 582 17.68 29.78 2.39
CA LEU A 582 16.75 30.33 3.35
C LEU A 582 17.52 31.32 4.25
N SER A 583 17.72 32.55 3.76
CA SER A 583 18.54 33.56 4.44
C SER A 583 18.03 33.98 5.83
N GLN A 584 16.73 33.79 6.08
CA GLN A 584 16.07 34.06 7.37
C GLN A 584 15.93 32.83 8.27
N ALA A 585 16.56 31.70 7.92
CA ALA A 585 16.55 30.51 8.76
C ALA A 585 17.30 30.76 10.07
N ARG A 586 16.65 30.47 11.20
CA ARG A 586 17.28 30.51 12.53
C ARG A 586 17.85 29.14 12.87
N LEU A 587 19.10 29.11 13.32
CA LEU A 587 19.79 27.88 13.71
C LEU A 587 19.88 27.80 15.23
N TYR A 588 19.36 26.71 15.79
CA TYR A 588 19.35 26.41 17.21
C TYR A 588 20.23 25.19 17.45
N HIS A 589 21.33 25.38 18.18
CA HIS A 589 22.32 24.32 18.43
C HIS A 589 22.09 23.69 19.79
N VAL A 590 21.95 22.36 19.81
CA VAL A 590 21.89 21.54 21.02
C VAL A 590 23.22 20.81 21.15
N VAL A 591 23.95 21.13 22.22
CA VAL A 591 25.22 20.50 22.56
C VAL A 591 24.96 19.27 23.42
N GLY A 592 25.43 18.10 22.96
CA GLY A 592 25.24 16.83 23.65
C GLY A 592 25.92 15.66 22.96
N PRO A 593 25.71 14.42 23.44
CA PRO A 593 26.35 13.23 22.88
C PRO A 593 26.14 13.06 21.36
N ASP A 594 24.96 13.46 20.86
CA ASP A 594 24.59 13.33 19.46
C ASP A 594 24.60 14.66 18.66
N ASP A 595 25.09 15.76 19.25
CA ASP A 595 25.12 17.13 18.69
C ASP A 595 24.10 17.41 17.56
N LEU A 596 23.00 18.09 17.90
CA LEU A 596 21.90 18.36 16.98
C LEU A 596 21.79 19.85 16.67
N THR A 597 21.48 20.19 15.42
CA THR A 597 21.07 21.54 15.03
C THR A 597 19.66 21.50 14.48
N LEU A 598 18.78 22.33 15.04
CA LEU A 598 17.47 22.62 14.49
C LEU A 598 17.56 23.91 13.66
N ALA A 599 17.22 23.84 12.38
CA ALA A 599 16.94 25.03 11.59
C ALA A 599 15.43 25.25 11.48
N VAL A 600 14.98 26.48 11.78
CA VAL A 600 13.59 26.90 11.62
C VAL A 600 13.55 28.03 10.60
N ALA A 601 12.76 27.84 9.54
CA ALA A 601 12.63 28.84 8.49
C ALA A 601 11.16 29.13 8.20
N ARG A 602 10.81 30.42 8.19
CA ARG A 602 9.52 30.90 7.68
C ARG A 602 9.60 30.96 6.15
N LEU A 603 8.64 30.34 5.49
CA LEU A 603 8.53 30.32 4.04
C LEU A 603 7.67 31.48 3.56
N THR A 604 8.00 32.03 2.40
CA THR A 604 7.22 33.11 1.76
C THR A 604 5.88 32.63 1.23
N ARG A 605 5.77 31.33 0.94
CA ARG A 605 4.54 30.65 0.54
C ARG A 605 4.46 29.29 1.23
N PRO A 606 3.28 28.89 1.74
CA PRO A 606 3.05 27.54 2.21
C PRO A 606 3.40 26.51 1.13
N LEU A 607 4.03 25.41 1.54
CA LEU A 607 4.21 24.25 0.66
C LEU A 607 2.88 23.51 0.47
N ARG A 608 2.72 22.84 -0.66
CA ARG A 608 1.50 22.07 -0.94
C ARG A 608 1.58 20.72 -0.24
N VAL A 609 0.55 20.31 0.50
CA VAL A 609 0.48 18.93 1.02
C VAL A 609 0.61 17.95 -0.15
N GLY A 610 1.46 16.95 0.04
CA GLY A 610 1.77 15.95 -0.97
C GLY A 610 2.93 16.26 -1.90
N SER A 611 3.41 17.51 -1.98
CA SER A 611 4.56 17.86 -2.83
C SER A 611 5.88 17.40 -2.24
N TYR A 612 6.85 17.16 -3.14
CA TYR A 612 8.22 16.84 -2.79
C TYR A 612 9.11 18.06 -2.92
N HIS A 613 10.01 18.20 -1.97
CA HIS A 613 11.01 19.26 -1.93
C HIS A 613 12.35 18.68 -1.51
N VAL A 614 13.43 19.37 -1.87
CA VAL A 614 14.79 19.02 -1.44
C VAL A 614 15.26 20.07 -0.46
N VAL A 615 15.61 19.64 0.76
CA VAL A 615 16.35 20.49 1.70
C VAL A 615 17.84 20.22 1.57
N SER A 616 18.64 21.29 1.55
CA SER A 616 20.10 21.20 1.59
C SER A 616 20.65 21.89 2.83
N VAL A 617 21.70 21.33 3.40
CA VAL A 617 22.42 21.86 4.56
C VAL A 617 23.89 21.94 4.22
N ALA A 618 24.49 23.11 4.45
CA ALA A 618 25.92 23.33 4.25
C ALA A 618 26.60 23.75 5.56
N GLY A 619 27.76 23.16 5.83
CA GLY A 619 28.64 23.55 6.93
C GLY A 619 29.49 24.77 6.58
N SER A 620 30.21 25.30 7.56
CA SER A 620 31.16 26.41 7.35
C SER A 620 32.29 26.06 6.36
N SER A 621 32.64 24.79 6.22
CA SER A 621 33.62 24.28 5.25
C SER A 621 33.11 24.22 3.80
N GLY A 622 31.86 24.60 3.54
CA GLY A 622 31.23 24.54 2.21
C GLY A 622 30.75 23.14 1.79
N ARG A 623 31.03 22.09 2.57
CA ARG A 623 30.45 20.75 2.32
C ARG A 623 28.94 20.78 2.53
N GLN A 624 28.21 20.24 1.55
CA GLN A 624 26.76 20.26 1.50
C GLN A 624 26.18 18.85 1.43
N VAL A 625 25.11 18.60 2.19
CA VAL A 625 24.26 17.40 2.09
C VAL A 625 22.85 17.84 1.73
N ALA A 626 22.11 17.00 1.01
CA ALA A 626 20.70 17.26 0.71
C ALA A 626 19.88 15.98 0.75
N ALA A 627 18.59 16.13 1.04
CA ALA A 627 17.62 15.05 1.08
C ALA A 627 16.25 15.53 0.60
N GLN A 628 15.55 14.65 -0.11
CA GLN A 628 14.17 14.90 -0.47
C GLN A 628 13.24 14.52 0.69
N PHE A 629 12.19 15.33 0.90
CA PHE A 629 11.10 15.01 1.80
C PHE A 629 9.75 15.30 1.12
N ARG A 630 8.69 14.66 1.63
CA ARG A 630 7.31 14.92 1.23
C ARG A 630 6.63 15.78 2.29
N VAL A 631 5.85 16.77 1.87
CA VAL A 631 4.97 17.51 2.79
C VAL A 631 3.79 16.60 3.13
N LEU A 632 3.77 16.06 4.34
CA LEU A 632 2.69 15.16 4.80
C LEU A 632 1.62 15.95 5.55
N PRO A 633 0.37 15.45 5.62
CA PRO A 633 -0.65 16.02 6.51
C PRO A 633 -0.11 16.18 7.95
N PHE A 634 -0.49 17.28 8.60
CA PHE A 634 -0.10 17.57 9.98
C PHE A 634 -1.08 16.89 10.94
N VAL A 635 -1.02 15.55 10.98
CA VAL A 635 -1.85 14.69 11.83
C VAL A 635 -0.98 13.57 12.38
N PHE A 636 -1.16 13.26 13.67
CA PHE A 636 -0.59 12.06 14.30
C PHE A 636 -1.65 10.95 14.19
N PRO A 637 -1.48 9.95 13.31
CA PRO A 637 -2.48 8.89 13.20
C PRO A 637 -2.50 8.06 14.46
N ARG A 638 -3.71 7.83 14.98
CA ARG A 638 -4.04 6.97 16.12
C ARG A 638 -5.05 5.95 15.62
N SER A 639 -4.68 4.66 15.66
CA SER A 639 -5.46 3.58 15.05
C SER A 639 -5.26 2.24 15.75
N SER A 640 -6.07 1.26 15.33
CA SER A 640 -5.80 -0.17 15.46
C SER A 640 -6.08 -0.84 14.11
N ILE A 641 -5.36 -1.89 13.78
CA ILE A 641 -5.61 -2.70 12.57
C ILE A 641 -6.94 -3.45 12.77
N HIS A 642 -7.73 -3.52 11.71
CA HIS A 642 -9.11 -4.03 11.69
C HIS A 642 -10.13 -3.24 12.54
N ILE A 643 -9.81 -2.02 13.00
CA ILE A 643 -10.75 -1.19 13.77
C ILE A 643 -12.01 -0.82 12.95
N PRO A 644 -13.22 -1.10 13.45
CA PRO A 644 -14.44 -0.57 12.85
C PRO A 644 -14.54 0.96 13.04
N PRO A 645 -14.95 1.72 12.01
CA PRO A 645 -14.97 3.18 12.05
C PRO A 645 -15.86 3.76 13.17
N GLU A 646 -16.93 3.06 13.55
CA GLU A 646 -17.82 3.44 14.64
C GLU A 646 -17.15 3.40 16.02
N LYS A 647 -16.19 2.50 16.23
CA LYS A 647 -15.43 2.38 17.49
C LYS A 647 -14.30 3.40 17.60
N CYS A 648 -13.86 4.00 16.49
CA CYS A 648 -12.74 4.95 16.51
C CYS A 648 -12.99 6.12 17.47
N ARG A 649 -14.22 6.64 17.52
CA ARG A 649 -14.57 7.77 18.41
C ARG A 649 -14.45 7.41 19.89
N GLU A 650 -14.92 6.23 20.29
CA GLU A 650 -14.88 5.75 21.68
C GLU A 650 -13.44 5.60 22.18
N LEU A 651 -12.51 5.28 21.27
CA LEU A 651 -11.11 5.04 21.57
C LEU A 651 -10.20 6.22 21.23
N ASN A 652 -10.77 7.39 20.92
CA ASN A 652 -10.03 8.60 20.51
C ASN A 652 -9.09 8.38 19.31
N MET A 653 -9.44 7.47 18.40
CA MET A 653 -8.72 7.19 17.15
C MET A 653 -9.23 8.09 16.03
N ASN A 654 -8.34 8.45 15.09
CA ASN A 654 -8.63 9.34 13.97
C ASN A 654 -8.46 8.69 12.58
N LEU A 655 -8.11 7.39 12.56
CA LEU A 655 -7.87 6.60 11.37
C LEU A 655 -8.56 5.24 11.50
N ALA A 656 -9.37 4.89 10.51
CA ALA A 656 -9.83 3.52 10.28
C ALA A 656 -8.81 2.81 9.36
N MET A 657 -8.26 1.70 9.82
CA MET A 657 -7.12 1.04 9.19
C MET A 657 -7.46 -0.39 8.74
N TRP A 658 -6.70 -0.84 7.73
CA TRP A 658 -6.72 -2.16 7.10
C TRP A 658 -7.76 -2.29 5.99
N TYR A 659 -9.04 -2.08 6.29
CA TYR A 659 -10.09 -2.12 5.28
C TYR A 659 -10.43 -0.72 4.77
N PRO A 660 -10.47 -0.51 3.44
CA PRO A 660 -10.87 0.78 2.89
C PRO A 660 -12.32 1.09 3.26
N GLN A 661 -12.54 2.30 3.77
CA GLN A 661 -13.84 2.83 4.11
C GLN A 661 -14.37 3.69 2.97
N SER A 662 -15.69 3.76 2.83
CA SER A 662 -16.29 4.71 1.90
C SER A 662 -16.12 6.16 2.38
N LEU A 663 -16.23 7.11 1.46
CA LEU A 663 -16.19 8.54 1.80
C LEU A 663 -17.30 8.92 2.79
N ASP A 664 -18.50 8.36 2.64
CA ASP A 664 -19.64 8.65 3.50
C ASP A 664 -19.42 8.08 4.92
N THR A 665 -18.90 6.85 5.02
CA THR A 665 -18.49 6.25 6.30
C THR A 665 -17.43 7.11 7.01
N CYS A 666 -16.41 7.55 6.27
CA CYS A 666 -15.37 8.44 6.83
C CYS A 666 -15.96 9.76 7.35
N ARG A 667 -16.90 10.35 6.62
CA ARG A 667 -17.58 11.60 7.01
C ARG A 667 -18.50 11.40 8.22
N GLN A 668 -19.26 10.31 8.24
CA GLN A 668 -20.16 9.96 9.33
C GLN A 668 -19.42 9.83 10.67
N HIS A 669 -18.26 9.17 10.66
CA HIS A 669 -17.50 8.89 11.87
C HIS A 669 -16.36 9.87 12.15
N GLY A 670 -16.11 10.83 11.25
CA GLY A 670 -15.07 11.84 11.42
C GLY A 670 -13.64 11.30 11.33
N VAL A 671 -13.43 10.18 10.62
CA VAL A 671 -12.14 9.48 10.51
C VAL A 671 -11.54 9.58 9.10
N SER A 672 -10.24 9.32 8.99
CA SER A 672 -9.58 9.03 7.72
C SER A 672 -9.57 7.52 7.45
N SER A 673 -9.26 7.11 6.22
CA SER A 673 -9.13 5.70 5.82
C SER A 673 -7.74 5.39 5.27
N THR A 674 -7.35 4.13 5.38
CA THR A 674 -6.28 3.51 4.58
C THR A 674 -6.85 2.73 3.39
N THR A 675 -6.02 2.36 2.41
CA THR A 675 -6.35 1.36 1.38
C THR A 675 -5.07 0.67 0.89
N THR A 676 -5.17 -0.45 0.20
CA THR A 676 -4.06 -1.06 -0.58
C THR A 676 -4.16 -0.73 -2.07
N ASP A 677 -5.27 -0.15 -2.53
CA ASP A 677 -5.49 0.23 -3.93
C ASP A 677 -5.00 1.66 -4.21
N VAL A 678 -4.14 1.82 -5.22
CA VAL A 678 -3.62 3.13 -5.66
C VAL A 678 -4.54 3.87 -6.63
N PHE A 679 -5.64 3.26 -7.06
CA PHE A 679 -6.57 3.78 -8.05
C PHE A 679 -7.95 4.12 -7.48
N ASP A 680 -8.42 3.40 -6.48
CA ASP A 680 -9.71 3.64 -5.81
C ASP A 680 -9.52 4.51 -4.56
N LEU A 681 -9.51 5.83 -4.78
CA LEU A 681 -9.12 6.82 -3.77
C LEU A 681 -10.12 7.99 -3.73
N HIS A 682 -10.40 8.47 -2.52
CA HIS A 682 -11.17 9.70 -2.25
C HIS A 682 -10.43 10.59 -1.25
N GLU A 683 -10.92 11.80 -0.99
CA GLU A 683 -10.21 12.82 -0.19
C GLU A 683 -9.97 12.42 1.27
N LYS A 684 -10.75 11.49 1.83
CA LYS A 684 -10.53 10.91 3.16
C LYS A 684 -9.56 9.74 3.22
N VAL A 685 -9.03 9.26 2.09
CA VAL A 685 -7.95 8.25 2.08
C VAL A 685 -6.62 8.96 2.30
N ALA A 686 -6.08 8.86 3.51
CA ALA A 686 -4.84 9.55 3.90
C ALA A 686 -3.59 8.73 3.57
N TYR A 687 -3.71 7.39 3.56
CA TYR A 687 -2.58 6.49 3.43
C TYR A 687 -2.89 5.32 2.49
N ILE A 688 -1.88 4.91 1.72
CA ILE A 688 -1.91 3.69 0.93
C ILE A 688 -0.88 2.73 1.51
N LEU A 689 -1.36 1.59 1.99
CA LEU A 689 -0.55 0.53 2.56
C LEU A 689 0.17 -0.23 1.44
N GLY A 690 1.45 -0.49 1.64
CA GLY A 690 2.17 -1.49 0.87
C GLY A 690 1.68 -2.90 1.23
N PRO A 691 2.27 -3.94 0.61
CA PRO A 691 2.11 -5.30 1.09
C PRO A 691 2.41 -5.39 2.59
N ASP A 692 1.68 -6.24 3.28
CA ASP A 692 1.92 -6.51 4.69
C ASP A 692 3.29 -7.17 4.89
N GLU A 693 4.05 -6.68 5.88
CA GLU A 693 5.39 -7.18 6.27
C GLU A 693 6.25 -7.71 5.08
N PRO A 694 6.54 -6.90 4.04
CA PRO A 694 7.17 -7.40 2.82
C PRO A 694 8.59 -7.94 3.08
N ASP A 695 9.22 -7.49 4.16
CA ASP A 695 10.49 -7.99 4.67
C ASP A 695 10.39 -9.36 5.36
N ALA A 696 9.26 -9.68 5.99
CA ALA A 696 8.99 -11.04 6.49
C ALA A 696 8.84 -12.03 5.34
N HIS A 697 8.22 -11.58 4.26
CA HIS A 697 8.03 -12.37 3.04
C HIS A 697 9.32 -12.56 2.24
N ASP A 698 10.38 -11.80 2.52
CA ASP A 698 11.71 -12.16 2.06
C ASP A 698 12.15 -13.51 2.69
N ASN A 699 11.57 -13.96 3.83
CA ASN A 699 11.94 -15.20 4.54
C ASN A 699 10.91 -16.37 4.42
N ARG A 700 9.60 -16.12 4.25
CA ARG A 700 8.50 -17.12 4.37
C ARG A 700 8.41 -18.24 3.28
N GLY A 701 9.41 -18.40 2.42
CA GLY A 701 9.42 -19.40 1.34
C GLY A 701 10.72 -20.17 1.21
N ASN A 702 11.28 -20.67 2.32
CA ASN A 702 12.70 -21.03 2.45
C ASN A 702 13.61 -19.83 2.12
N GLY A 703 13.18 -18.62 2.52
CA GLY A 703 13.49 -17.33 1.91
C GLY A 703 14.92 -16.79 2.04
N TYR A 704 15.89 -17.63 2.40
CA TYR A 704 17.26 -17.37 1.92
C TYR A 704 17.36 -17.47 0.39
N ASP A 705 16.46 -18.21 -0.28
CA ASP A 705 16.45 -18.41 -1.74
C ASP A 705 16.19 -17.14 -2.56
N ARG A 706 15.68 -16.04 -1.96
CA ARG A 706 15.42 -14.78 -2.67
C ARG A 706 16.18 -13.57 -2.12
N GLY A 707 16.93 -13.64 -1.02
CA GLY A 707 17.70 -12.47 -0.59
C GLY A 707 16.90 -11.32 0.05
N LEU A 708 17.54 -10.56 0.95
CA LEU A 708 16.96 -9.37 1.59
C LEU A 708 16.66 -8.28 0.56
N GLY A 709 15.41 -7.81 0.54
CA GLY A 709 14.94 -6.73 -0.32
C GLY A 709 14.38 -7.18 -1.67
N ALA A 710 14.08 -8.46 -1.86
CA ALA A 710 13.41 -8.96 -3.05
C ALA A 710 12.04 -8.27 -3.25
N ASN A 711 11.22 -8.24 -2.20
CA ASN A 711 9.92 -7.57 -2.27
C ASN A 711 10.05 -6.05 -2.43
N ALA A 712 11.06 -5.42 -1.82
CA ALA A 712 11.37 -4.00 -2.06
C ALA A 712 11.68 -3.71 -3.54
N ARG A 713 12.45 -4.59 -4.21
CA ARG A 713 12.74 -4.49 -5.64
C ARG A 713 11.47 -4.64 -6.47
N GLU A 714 10.64 -5.64 -6.18
CA GLU A 714 9.37 -5.84 -6.90
C GLU A 714 8.45 -4.63 -6.79
N LEU A 715 8.35 -4.02 -5.60
CA LEU A 715 7.58 -2.80 -5.38
C LEU A 715 8.13 -1.62 -6.19
N CYS A 716 9.45 -1.40 -6.18
CA CYS A 716 10.09 -0.37 -7.03
C CYS A 716 9.84 -0.61 -8.53
N GLN A 717 9.95 -1.85 -8.97
CA GLN A 717 9.76 -2.22 -10.37
C GLN A 717 8.30 -2.09 -10.81
N SER A 718 7.34 -2.36 -9.93
CA SER A 718 5.91 -2.18 -10.22
C SER A 718 5.51 -0.72 -10.43
N GLY A 719 6.31 0.23 -9.93
CA GLY A 719 5.96 1.65 -9.96
C GLY A 719 4.95 2.08 -8.90
N TRP A 720 4.77 1.26 -7.85
CA TRP A 720 3.79 1.47 -6.78
C TRP A 720 3.83 2.91 -6.26
N GLN A 721 5.03 3.38 -5.93
CA GLN A 721 5.19 4.72 -5.40
C GLN A 721 4.88 5.80 -6.44
N GLU A 722 5.40 5.71 -7.67
CA GLU A 722 5.14 6.71 -8.72
C GLU A 722 3.64 6.88 -8.99
N LEU A 723 2.85 5.80 -8.88
CA LEU A 723 1.39 5.85 -8.98
C LEU A 723 0.75 6.66 -7.85
N ILE A 724 1.19 6.44 -6.61
CA ILE A 724 0.69 7.16 -5.41
C ILE A 724 0.94 8.66 -5.54
N GLU A 725 2.13 9.04 -6.01
CA GLU A 725 2.57 10.43 -6.13
C GLU A 725 1.74 11.24 -7.14
N ARG A 726 1.12 10.54 -8.09
CA ARG A 726 0.30 11.16 -9.13
C ARG A 726 -1.14 11.36 -8.71
N ASN A 727 -1.54 10.84 -7.54
CA ASN A 727 -2.91 10.98 -7.09
C ASN A 727 -3.17 12.43 -6.59
N PRO A 728 -4.27 13.07 -7.04
CA PRO A 728 -4.58 14.46 -6.69
C PRO A 728 -4.88 14.68 -5.20
N HIS A 729 -5.38 13.67 -4.48
CA HIS A 729 -5.60 13.74 -3.03
C HIS A 729 -4.31 13.56 -2.24
N ALA A 730 -3.22 13.20 -2.93
CA ALA A 730 -1.87 13.05 -2.43
C ALA A 730 -1.72 12.20 -1.14
N PRO A 731 -2.33 11.00 -1.06
CA PRO A 731 -2.09 10.08 0.05
C PRO A 731 -0.62 9.71 0.18
N ALA A 732 -0.20 9.42 1.40
CA ALA A 732 1.17 8.98 1.70
C ALA A 732 1.29 7.45 1.58
N SER A 733 2.42 6.97 1.07
CA SER A 733 2.70 5.54 1.09
C SER A 733 3.20 5.09 2.47
N TRP A 734 2.70 3.95 2.96
CA TRP A 734 3.03 3.39 4.28
C TRP A 734 3.38 1.92 4.14
N ILE A 735 4.60 1.53 4.53
CA ILE A 735 5.00 0.12 4.67
C ILE A 735 5.18 -0.25 6.14
N ILE A 736 4.60 -1.38 6.54
CA ILE A 736 4.82 -2.02 7.84
C ILE A 736 5.92 -3.06 7.65
N MET A 737 6.97 -2.96 8.44
CA MET A 737 8.10 -3.88 8.47
C MET A 737 8.08 -4.64 9.78
N ASN A 738 8.66 -5.84 9.79
CA ASN A 738 8.89 -6.59 11.01
C ASN A 738 10.38 -6.82 11.32
N GLY A 739 10.66 -7.68 12.28
CA GLY A 739 12.01 -7.92 12.78
C GLY A 739 12.76 -9.06 12.11
N THR A 740 12.27 -9.66 11.01
CA THR A 740 12.80 -10.94 10.49
C THR A 740 14.30 -10.92 10.16
N ILE A 741 14.87 -9.81 9.67
CA ILE A 741 16.32 -9.66 9.38
C ILE A 741 16.82 -8.31 9.91
N ARG A 742 16.36 -7.95 11.10
CA ARG A 742 16.70 -6.69 11.78
C ARG A 742 18.20 -6.57 12.07
N PRO A 743 18.74 -5.35 12.18
CA PRO A 743 18.20 -4.10 11.64
C PRO A 743 18.38 -3.95 10.11
N LEU A 744 18.98 -4.92 9.41
CA LEU A 744 19.35 -4.77 7.99
C LEU A 744 18.13 -4.55 7.09
N ASN A 745 17.02 -5.24 7.34
CA ASN A 745 15.76 -5.01 6.63
C ASN A 745 15.25 -3.57 6.80
N TRP A 746 15.37 -2.98 7.99
CA TRP A 746 14.93 -1.61 8.22
C TRP A 746 15.68 -0.62 7.32
N TRP A 747 16.99 -0.82 7.06
CA TRP A 747 17.77 0.00 6.13
C TRP A 747 17.40 -0.19 4.65
N VAL A 748 16.90 -1.38 4.29
CA VAL A 748 16.44 -1.68 2.93
C VAL A 748 15.07 -1.10 2.64
N TYR A 749 14.15 -1.16 3.60
CA TYR A 749 12.75 -0.76 3.42
C TYR A 749 12.44 0.65 3.97
N GLY A 750 13.19 1.17 4.93
CA GLY A 750 12.92 2.46 5.59
C GLY A 750 12.91 3.67 4.66
N GLN A 751 13.64 3.60 3.53
CA GLN A 751 13.66 4.64 2.49
C GLN A 751 12.79 4.31 1.26
N LEU A 752 11.99 3.25 1.31
CA LEU A 752 11.14 2.84 0.20
C LEU A 752 9.87 3.71 0.11
N ALA A 753 9.09 3.76 1.19
CA ALA A 753 7.81 4.48 1.30
C ALA A 753 7.93 5.85 2.02
N ASP A 754 6.90 6.70 1.95
CA ASP A 754 6.90 7.99 2.64
C ASP A 754 6.86 7.85 4.17
N ILE A 755 6.29 6.74 4.63
CA ILE A 755 6.20 6.34 6.03
C ILE A 755 6.72 4.90 6.15
N ALA A 756 7.71 4.73 7.00
CA ALA A 756 8.11 3.41 7.50
C ALA A 756 7.36 3.16 8.81
N CYS A 757 6.91 1.93 9.01
CA CYS A 757 6.32 1.48 10.26
C CYS A 757 7.00 0.20 10.70
N PHE A 758 7.16 0.02 12.00
CA PHE A 758 7.75 -1.16 12.58
C PHE A 758 6.87 -1.69 13.71
N ASP A 759 6.81 -3.00 13.86
CA ASP A 759 5.92 -3.69 14.78
C ASP A 759 6.63 -4.41 15.94
N PRO A 760 7.10 -3.66 16.97
CA PRO A 760 7.81 -4.26 18.09
C PRO A 760 6.86 -5.06 18.98
N TYR A 761 6.81 -6.39 18.81
CA TYR A 761 5.99 -7.30 19.64
C TYR A 761 6.84 -8.09 20.66
N PRO A 762 7.22 -7.47 21.80
CA PRO A 762 8.14 -8.06 22.77
C PRO A 762 7.63 -9.38 23.36
N ILE A 763 6.33 -9.56 23.58
CA ILE A 763 5.80 -10.72 24.31
C ILE A 763 5.64 -11.93 23.38
N ASN A 764 4.80 -11.82 22.35
CA ASN A 764 4.38 -12.96 21.54
C ASN A 764 5.43 -13.35 20.49
N CYS A 765 6.07 -12.39 19.81
CA CYS A 765 6.98 -12.70 18.70
C CYS A 765 8.44 -12.86 19.14
N TYR A 766 8.92 -11.95 20.01
CA TYR A 766 10.36 -11.89 20.33
C TYR A 766 10.74 -12.51 21.67
N GLY A 767 9.80 -12.67 22.62
CA GLY A 767 10.13 -13.14 23.96
C GLY A 767 11.13 -12.23 24.69
N GLY A 768 11.19 -10.97 24.29
CA GLY A 768 12.13 -9.97 24.79
C GLY A 768 11.52 -9.15 25.93
N ASP A 769 12.28 -8.18 26.43
CA ASP A 769 11.80 -7.22 27.42
C ASP A 769 11.16 -6.00 26.71
N HIS A 770 10.32 -5.23 27.40
CA HIS A 770 9.60 -4.10 26.79
C HIS A 770 10.53 -2.97 26.32
N ALA A 771 11.81 -2.90 26.74
CA ALA A 771 12.78 -1.96 26.17
C ALA A 771 13.10 -2.27 24.68
N TYR A 772 12.74 -3.45 24.18
CA TYR A 772 12.80 -3.75 22.76
C TYR A 772 12.09 -2.67 21.93
N VAL A 773 10.96 -2.14 22.41
CA VAL A 773 10.17 -1.10 21.70
C VAL A 773 11.02 0.14 21.44
N ARG A 774 11.64 0.74 22.47
CA ARG A 774 12.49 1.93 22.27
C ARG A 774 13.74 1.63 21.42
N GLU A 775 14.38 0.48 21.64
CA GLU A 775 15.64 0.15 20.98
C GLU A 775 15.45 -0.07 19.48
N SER A 776 14.46 -0.89 19.11
CA SER A 776 14.15 -1.19 17.72
C SER A 776 13.63 0.03 16.95
N LEU A 777 12.66 0.76 17.53
CA LEU A 777 12.10 1.96 16.89
C LEU A 777 13.15 3.07 16.73
N SER A 778 14.11 3.21 17.65
CA SER A 778 15.21 4.17 17.49
C SER A 778 16.06 3.89 16.25
N VAL A 779 16.38 2.61 15.99
CA VAL A 779 17.15 2.21 14.80
C VAL A 779 16.29 2.30 13.53
N ALA A 780 15.04 1.84 13.58
CA ALA A 780 14.11 1.94 12.44
C ALA A 780 13.88 3.41 12.01
N ARG A 781 13.84 4.34 12.96
CA ARG A 781 13.76 5.79 12.68
C ARG A 781 14.97 6.29 11.92
N GLN A 782 16.17 5.89 12.33
CA GLN A 782 17.41 6.27 11.67
C GLN A 782 17.47 5.71 10.24
N ALA A 783 17.03 4.47 10.06
CA ALA A 783 16.91 3.85 8.74
C ALA A 783 15.94 4.59 7.81
N GLY A 784 14.86 5.15 8.38
CA GLY A 784 13.86 5.97 7.67
C GLY A 784 14.23 7.44 7.45
N ALA A 785 15.35 7.95 7.99
CA ALA A 785 15.65 9.39 7.97
C ALA A 785 15.82 9.99 6.55
N PRO A 786 15.19 11.14 6.22
CA PRO A 786 14.53 12.07 7.14
C PRO A 786 13.00 11.90 7.26
N ARG A 787 12.45 10.73 6.92
CA ARG A 787 11.00 10.48 6.86
C ARG A 787 10.41 10.13 8.23
N ARG A 788 9.08 10.06 8.29
CA ARG A 788 8.35 9.69 9.51
C ARG A 788 8.45 8.18 9.76
N LEU A 789 8.61 7.82 11.04
CA LEU A 789 8.44 6.46 11.54
C LEU A 789 7.11 6.36 12.30
N TYR A 790 6.30 5.35 12.01
CA TYR A 790 5.15 4.94 12.83
C TYR A 790 5.46 3.65 13.61
N ALA A 791 4.75 3.43 14.70
CA ALA A 791 4.84 2.19 15.48
C ALA A 791 3.53 1.38 15.35
N CYS A 792 3.65 0.06 15.22
CA CYS A 792 2.54 -0.89 15.29
C CYS A 792 2.68 -1.73 16.57
N LEU A 793 1.89 -1.44 17.58
CA LEU A 793 2.09 -2.00 18.92
C LEU A 793 1.28 -3.27 19.15
N GLU A 794 1.82 -4.15 19.98
CA GLU A 794 1.21 -5.42 20.38
C GLU A 794 -0.06 -5.18 21.20
N THR A 795 -1.22 -5.68 20.74
CA THR A 795 -2.50 -5.62 21.49
C THR A 795 -3.32 -6.91 21.39
N TYR A 796 -2.63 -8.04 21.28
CA TYR A 796 -3.19 -9.38 21.13
C TYR A 796 -2.52 -10.38 22.08
N GLY A 797 -3.00 -11.63 22.11
CA GLY A 797 -2.46 -12.71 22.97
C GLY A 797 -3.43 -13.18 24.07
N TRP A 798 -4.71 -12.81 23.99
CA TRP A 798 -5.78 -13.36 24.84
C TRP A 798 -6.81 -14.08 23.98
N ASP A 799 -7.51 -15.05 24.57
CA ASP A 799 -8.71 -15.68 24.02
C ASP A 799 -8.57 -16.01 22.53
N GLN A 800 -7.69 -16.99 22.24
CA GLN A 800 -7.23 -17.31 20.89
C GLN A 800 -8.41 -17.51 19.93
N PRO A 801 -8.50 -16.72 18.85
CA PRO A 801 -9.48 -17.00 17.81
C PRO A 801 -9.13 -18.34 17.16
N GLU A 802 -10.18 -19.05 16.74
CA GLU A 802 -10.05 -20.35 16.09
C GLU A 802 -9.14 -20.26 14.86
N GLY A 803 -8.18 -21.19 14.72
CA GLY A 803 -7.24 -21.25 13.59
C GLY A 803 -5.86 -20.65 13.83
N LEU A 804 -5.62 -19.99 14.98
CA LEU A 804 -4.26 -19.64 15.43
C LEU A 804 -3.67 -20.73 16.32
N GLY A 805 -2.35 -20.94 16.21
CA GLY A 805 -1.61 -21.80 17.14
C GLY A 805 -1.53 -21.19 18.55
N ALA A 806 -0.99 -21.95 19.50
CA ALA A 806 -0.84 -21.49 20.89
C ALA A 806 0.05 -20.24 20.96
N MET A 807 -0.56 -19.09 21.22
CA MET A 807 0.10 -17.80 21.50
C MET A 807 0.41 -17.65 23.00
N GLY A 808 1.36 -16.76 23.33
CA GLY A 808 1.60 -16.33 24.70
C GLY A 808 0.49 -15.41 25.22
N ARG A 809 0.66 -14.89 26.45
CA ARG A 809 -0.25 -13.86 27.00
C ARG A 809 -0.19 -12.57 26.18
N GLY A 810 -1.24 -11.76 26.23
CA GLY A 810 -1.15 -10.37 25.77
C GLY A 810 -0.56 -9.42 26.84
N PRO A 811 -0.19 -8.19 26.43
CA PRO A 811 0.38 -7.17 27.33
C PRO A 811 -0.65 -6.63 28.32
N LEU A 812 -0.29 -6.46 29.59
CA LEU A 812 -1.14 -5.77 30.56
C LEU A 812 -1.32 -4.28 30.17
N PRO A 813 -2.38 -3.61 30.63
CA PRO A 813 -2.59 -2.17 30.38
C PRO A 813 -1.34 -1.32 30.68
N ASP A 814 -0.70 -1.54 31.83
CA ASP A 814 0.54 -0.86 32.20
C ASP A 814 1.72 -1.18 31.27
N GLU A 815 1.83 -2.41 30.77
CA GLU A 815 2.87 -2.75 29.79
C GLU A 815 2.63 -2.05 28.45
N TYR A 816 1.37 -1.95 28.02
CA TYR A 816 1.01 -1.21 26.82
C TYR A 816 1.31 0.30 26.97
N ARG A 817 0.96 0.91 28.11
CA ARG A 817 1.36 2.29 28.43
C ARG A 817 2.86 2.50 28.33
N GLN A 818 3.65 1.58 28.87
CA GLN A 818 5.11 1.63 28.77
C GLN A 818 5.54 1.64 27.30
N ASN A 819 4.97 0.76 26.48
CA ASN A 819 5.30 0.65 25.05
C ASN A 819 4.92 1.92 24.27
N VAL A 820 3.75 2.50 24.52
CA VAL A 820 3.34 3.79 23.93
C VAL A 820 4.31 4.90 24.32
N VAL A 821 4.61 5.07 25.60
CA VAL A 821 5.51 6.14 26.09
C VAL A 821 6.92 5.97 25.53
N GLN A 822 7.41 4.73 25.41
CA GLN A 822 8.68 4.44 24.76
C GLN A 822 8.68 4.82 23.28
N ALA A 823 7.66 4.41 22.51
CA ALA A 823 7.53 4.74 21.10
C ALA A 823 7.49 6.26 20.86
N LEU A 824 6.75 7.00 21.69
CA LEU A 824 6.70 8.46 21.64
C LEU A 824 8.06 9.09 21.97
N GLY A 825 8.73 8.63 23.03
CA GLY A 825 10.02 9.16 23.46
C GLY A 825 11.16 8.96 22.46
N VAL A 826 11.09 7.93 21.61
CA VAL A 826 12.04 7.73 20.49
C VAL A 826 11.59 8.39 19.19
N GLY A 827 10.52 9.18 19.22
CA GLY A 827 10.12 10.08 18.16
C GLY A 827 9.21 9.46 17.10
N ALA A 828 8.45 8.41 17.42
CA ALA A 828 7.36 7.96 16.55
C ALA A 828 6.41 9.12 16.21
N LYS A 829 5.82 9.08 15.00
CA LYS A 829 4.99 10.15 14.43
C LYS A 829 3.55 9.68 14.15
N GLY A 830 3.22 8.49 14.60
CA GLY A 830 1.97 7.79 14.40
C GLY A 830 1.99 6.47 15.14
N LEU A 831 0.82 6.01 15.56
CA LEU A 831 0.63 4.81 16.34
C LEU A 831 -0.56 4.02 15.79
N THR A 832 -0.30 2.76 15.47
CA THR A 832 -1.34 1.76 15.27
C THR A 832 -1.10 0.59 16.20
N SER A 833 -2.11 -0.25 16.38
CA SER A 833 -2.05 -1.45 17.23
C SER A 833 -2.50 -2.66 16.43
N TRP A 834 -1.98 -3.86 16.71
CA TRP A 834 -2.37 -5.09 15.99
C TRP A 834 -3.37 -5.94 16.76
N VAL A 835 -4.40 -6.40 16.05
CA VAL A 835 -5.40 -7.37 16.50
C VAL A 835 -5.65 -8.33 15.33
N TYR A 836 -5.65 -9.65 15.55
CA TYR A 836 -5.77 -10.61 14.45
C TYR A 836 -7.14 -10.64 13.77
N VAL A 837 -8.22 -10.40 14.54
CA VAL A 837 -9.59 -10.50 14.05
C VAL A 837 -10.41 -9.40 14.70
N ALA A 838 -11.08 -8.59 13.87
CA ALA A 838 -12.03 -7.59 14.35
C ALA A 838 -13.07 -8.25 15.27
N SER A 839 -13.28 -7.66 16.45
CA SER A 839 -14.33 -8.06 17.40
C SER A 839 -14.29 -9.49 17.95
N ALA A 840 -13.27 -10.28 17.58
CA ALA A 840 -13.14 -11.67 18.03
C ALA A 840 -11.91 -11.92 18.91
N ALA A 841 -10.93 -11.00 19.00
CA ALA A 841 -9.72 -11.18 19.81
C ALA A 841 -9.10 -9.87 20.32
N GLY A 842 -8.05 -10.00 21.13
CA GLY A 842 -7.19 -8.89 21.57
C GLY A 842 -7.88 -7.89 22.50
N TRP A 843 -7.52 -6.61 22.39
CA TRP A 843 -8.05 -5.56 23.27
C TRP A 843 -9.58 -5.43 23.24
N GLU A 844 -10.24 -5.84 22.14
CA GLU A 844 -11.69 -5.74 21.99
C GLU A 844 -12.47 -6.63 22.97
N LYS A 845 -11.84 -7.71 23.48
CA LYS A 845 -12.43 -8.60 24.50
C LYS A 845 -12.05 -8.21 25.94
N ARG A 846 -11.26 -7.15 26.11
CA ARG A 846 -10.65 -6.74 27.38
C ARG A 846 -10.99 -5.28 27.70
N PRO A 847 -12.10 -5.00 28.41
CA PRO A 847 -12.55 -3.63 28.69
C PRO A 847 -11.53 -2.78 29.47
N ASP A 848 -10.73 -3.42 30.33
CA ASP A 848 -9.61 -2.79 31.03
C ASP A 848 -8.54 -2.28 30.06
N PHE A 849 -8.15 -3.11 29.09
CA PHE A 849 -7.17 -2.76 28.08
C PHE A 849 -7.71 -1.74 27.06
N ALA A 850 -8.97 -1.89 26.63
CA ALA A 850 -9.63 -0.93 25.73
C ALA A 850 -9.68 0.49 26.32
N ARG A 851 -9.95 0.61 27.63
CA ARG A 851 -9.90 1.91 28.34
C ARG A 851 -8.50 2.51 28.32
N GLU A 852 -7.48 1.69 28.50
CA GLU A 852 -6.09 2.16 28.46
C GLU A 852 -5.67 2.63 27.07
N VAL A 853 -6.09 1.92 26.00
CA VAL A 853 -5.91 2.39 24.61
C VAL A 853 -6.60 3.74 24.40
N ALA A 854 -7.85 3.89 24.86
CA ALA A 854 -8.60 5.14 24.75
C ALA A 854 -7.93 6.31 25.50
N ALA A 855 -7.44 6.04 26.71
CA ALA A 855 -6.72 6.99 27.56
C ALA A 855 -5.43 7.51 26.90
N LEU A 856 -4.62 6.59 26.36
CA LEU A 856 -3.37 6.96 25.69
C LEU A 856 -3.60 7.72 24.39
N ASN A 857 -4.62 7.34 23.62
CA ASN A 857 -5.01 8.10 22.44
C ASN A 857 -5.51 9.51 22.80
N ALA A 858 -6.30 9.67 23.88
CA ALA A 858 -6.70 10.99 24.37
C ALA A 858 -5.49 11.83 24.79
N LEU A 859 -4.57 11.24 25.55
CA LEU A 859 -3.32 11.87 25.99
C LEU A 859 -2.51 12.38 24.80
N ILE A 860 -2.29 11.54 23.78
CA ILE A 860 -1.58 11.92 22.55
C ILE A 860 -2.26 13.10 21.85
N GLY A 861 -3.60 13.12 21.84
CA GLY A 861 -4.42 14.18 21.24
C GLY A 861 -4.08 15.59 21.74
N HIS A 862 -3.58 15.73 22.96
CA HIS A 862 -3.24 17.02 23.58
C HIS A 862 -1.85 17.54 23.21
N ILE A 863 -0.99 16.70 22.61
CA ILE A 863 0.40 17.03 22.28
C ILE A 863 0.80 16.61 20.86
N GLU A 864 -0.17 16.37 19.97
CA GLU A 864 0.10 15.92 18.60
C GLU A 864 1.05 16.86 17.85
N ALA A 865 0.89 18.17 18.04
CA ALA A 865 1.71 19.18 17.37
C ALA A 865 3.19 19.06 17.77
N GLU A 866 3.47 18.96 19.08
CA GLU A 866 4.82 18.75 19.61
C GLU A 866 5.42 17.44 19.12
N LEU A 867 4.63 16.35 19.13
CA LEU A 867 5.08 15.03 18.67
C LEU A 867 5.43 15.06 17.18
N LEU A 868 4.63 15.72 16.34
CA LEU A 868 4.84 15.80 14.89
C LEU A 868 6.10 16.57 14.50
N ILE A 869 6.42 17.64 15.23
CA ILE A 869 7.62 18.45 14.96
C ILE A 869 8.85 17.97 15.75
N GLY A 870 8.67 17.12 16.77
CA GLY A 870 9.72 16.72 17.69
C GLY A 870 10.74 15.72 17.12
N THR A 871 12.01 15.88 17.46
CA THR A 871 13.08 14.92 17.13
C THR A 871 13.82 14.49 18.39
N PRO A 872 14.19 13.20 18.56
CA PRO A 872 14.92 12.74 19.73
C PRO A 872 16.25 13.46 19.95
N VAL A 873 16.48 13.87 21.19
CA VAL A 873 17.73 14.45 21.72
C VAL A 873 18.07 13.78 23.04
N ASP A 874 19.35 13.59 23.32
CA ASP A 874 19.83 13.03 24.58
C ASP A 874 20.14 14.16 25.58
N LEU A 875 19.08 14.63 26.25
CA LEU A 875 19.15 15.72 27.23
C LEU A 875 18.56 15.33 28.59
N ALA A 876 17.87 14.21 28.69
CA ALA A 876 17.11 13.83 29.88
C ALA A 876 17.63 12.51 30.47
N ARG A 877 17.63 12.43 31.81
CA ARG A 877 18.05 11.24 32.56
C ARG A 877 17.26 11.08 33.85
N SER A 878 17.28 9.88 34.43
CA SER A 878 16.71 9.59 35.75
C SER A 878 17.80 9.21 36.76
N ASN A 879 17.48 9.30 38.06
CA ASN A 879 18.31 8.78 39.16
C ASN A 879 17.90 7.38 39.62
N ALA A 880 16.98 6.71 38.91
CA ALA A 880 16.35 5.46 39.36
C ALA A 880 17.27 4.22 39.28
N GLY A 881 18.50 4.37 38.79
CA GLY A 881 19.46 3.29 38.63
C GLY A 881 19.10 2.31 37.52
N THR A 882 19.61 1.08 37.62
CA THR A 882 19.39 0.00 36.65
C THR A 882 18.82 -1.25 37.31
N VAL A 883 18.20 -2.11 36.51
CA VAL A 883 17.67 -3.43 36.88
C VAL A 883 18.25 -4.51 35.96
N PRO A 884 18.53 -5.73 36.46
CA PRO A 884 19.17 -6.81 35.70
C PRO A 884 18.14 -7.61 34.90
N THR A 885 17.42 -6.97 33.98
CA THR A 885 16.23 -7.54 33.34
C THR A 885 16.29 -7.58 31.81
N GLY A 886 17.33 -6.99 31.20
CA GLY A 886 17.57 -7.21 29.77
C GLY A 886 17.80 -8.68 29.53
N SER A 887 17.07 -9.32 28.62
CA SER A 887 17.19 -10.77 28.41
C SER A 887 17.10 -11.18 26.95
N VAL A 888 18.06 -12.00 26.51
CA VAL A 888 17.98 -12.84 25.30
C VAL A 888 18.28 -14.27 25.73
N GLY A 889 17.28 -15.16 25.66
CA GLY A 889 17.43 -16.51 26.20
C GLY A 889 17.74 -16.50 27.70
N ALA A 890 18.90 -17.03 28.09
CA ALA A 890 19.34 -17.12 29.49
C ALA A 890 20.32 -16.00 29.91
N GLU A 891 20.76 -15.14 28.99
CA GLU A 891 21.69 -14.05 29.31
C GLU A 891 20.94 -12.83 29.84
N HIS A 892 21.51 -12.17 30.86
CA HIS A 892 20.94 -11.00 31.50
C HIS A 892 21.87 -9.79 31.46
N TRP A 893 21.35 -8.59 31.17
CA TRP A 893 22.12 -7.34 31.28
C TRP A 893 21.32 -6.17 31.89
N PRO A 894 22.02 -5.15 32.44
CA PRO A 894 21.35 -4.03 33.10
C PRO A 894 20.56 -3.15 32.13
N LYS A 895 19.34 -2.78 32.53
CA LYS A 895 18.47 -1.77 31.87
C LYS A 895 18.17 -0.65 32.85
N GLU A 896 17.96 0.58 32.39
CA GLU A 896 17.52 1.66 33.28
C GLU A 896 16.20 1.30 33.95
N ARG A 897 16.09 1.48 35.26
CA ARG A 897 14.83 1.26 35.99
C ARG A 897 13.76 2.22 35.50
N VAL A 898 14.13 3.48 35.26
CA VAL A 898 13.29 4.45 34.55
C VAL A 898 14.08 4.99 33.38
N TRP A 899 13.70 4.59 32.17
CA TRP A 899 14.24 5.18 30.95
C TRP A 899 13.59 6.53 30.69
N VAL A 900 14.39 7.48 30.18
CA VAL A 900 13.91 8.82 29.85
C VAL A 900 14.30 9.17 28.42
N GLY A 901 13.31 9.35 27.55
CA GLY A 901 13.48 9.92 26.22
C GLY A 901 13.15 11.41 26.23
N SER A 902 13.87 12.22 25.45
CA SER A 902 13.51 13.62 25.22
C SER A 902 13.42 13.97 23.74
N LEU A 903 12.42 14.75 23.36
CA LEU A 903 12.25 15.29 22.01
C LEU A 903 12.44 16.80 22.02
N LEU A 904 13.22 17.32 21.08
CA LEU A 904 13.28 18.75 20.77
C LEU A 904 12.12 19.10 19.83
N CYS A 905 11.13 19.83 20.34
CA CYS A 905 9.88 20.16 19.64
C CYS A 905 9.87 21.62 19.20
N GLY A 906 10.64 21.93 18.14
CA GLY A 906 10.89 23.31 17.75
C GLY A 906 11.80 24.05 18.75
N PRO A 907 11.85 25.38 18.71
CA PRO A 907 12.73 26.16 19.57
C PRO A 907 12.18 26.39 20.99
N ASP A 908 10.92 26.07 21.24
CA ASP A 908 10.17 26.56 22.41
C ASP A 908 9.69 25.45 23.35
N ALA A 909 9.88 24.17 22.99
CA ALA A 909 9.40 23.06 23.80
C ALA A 909 10.31 21.83 23.77
N LEU A 910 10.31 21.08 24.87
CA LEU A 910 10.79 19.71 24.96
C LEU A 910 9.64 18.79 25.41
N VAL A 911 9.53 17.61 24.81
CA VAL A 911 8.71 16.51 25.36
C VAL A 911 9.64 15.55 26.08
N VAL A 912 9.28 15.11 27.29
CA VAL A 912 10.05 14.18 28.12
C VAL A 912 9.16 12.97 28.40
N ALA A 913 9.56 11.80 27.90
CA ALA A 913 8.88 10.53 28.12
C ALA A 913 9.65 9.72 29.17
N ALA A 914 9.02 9.37 30.28
CA ALA A 914 9.63 8.57 31.35
C ALA A 914 8.90 7.23 31.48
N ALA A 915 9.61 6.13 31.31
CA ALA A 915 9.05 4.79 31.33
C ALA A 915 9.76 3.92 32.37
N ASN A 916 9.03 3.50 33.41
CA ASN A 916 9.45 2.45 34.34
C ASN A 916 9.62 1.15 33.56
N HIS A 917 10.68 0.42 33.86
CA HIS A 917 10.95 -0.85 33.22
C HIS A 917 10.11 -1.95 33.87
N ILE A 918 9.13 -2.46 33.13
CA ILE A 918 8.37 -3.67 33.47
C ILE A 918 8.98 -4.87 32.72
N PRO A 919 9.35 -5.96 33.41
CA PRO A 919 9.84 -7.17 32.74
C PRO A 919 8.70 -7.87 31.99
N ALA A 920 8.86 -8.05 30.67
CA ALA A 920 7.85 -8.72 29.84
C ALA A 920 7.87 -10.25 29.97
N SER A 921 8.99 -10.83 30.45
CA SER A 921 9.30 -12.27 30.37
C SER A 921 8.56 -13.18 31.36
N LYS A 922 7.75 -12.63 32.27
CA LYS A 922 7.01 -13.43 33.27
C LYS A 922 5.56 -13.69 32.83
N PRO A 923 5.01 -14.90 33.04
CA PRO A 923 3.59 -15.21 32.84
C PRO A 923 2.67 -14.29 33.65
N GLU A 924 3.10 -13.92 34.86
CA GLU A 924 2.41 -12.99 35.76
C GLU A 924 3.40 -11.91 36.24
N PRO A 925 3.56 -10.80 35.50
CA PRO A 925 4.51 -9.77 35.88
C PRO A 925 3.99 -8.98 37.08
N VAL A 926 4.77 -8.95 38.16
CA VAL A 926 4.55 -8.01 39.28
C VAL A 926 5.14 -6.67 38.89
N ILE A 927 4.28 -5.66 38.76
CA ILE A 927 4.67 -4.30 38.42
C ILE A 927 5.01 -3.55 39.69
N GLU A 928 6.30 -3.29 39.89
CA GLU A 928 6.79 -2.50 41.02
C GLU A 928 7.00 -1.04 40.57
N PRO A 929 6.27 -0.06 41.14
CA PRO A 929 6.49 1.34 40.82
C PRO A 929 7.89 1.79 41.20
N ALA A 930 8.57 2.52 40.31
CA ALA A 930 9.78 3.25 40.68
C ALA A 930 9.39 4.47 41.53
N ARG A 931 9.90 4.55 42.76
CA ARG A 931 9.57 5.62 43.72
C ARG A 931 10.68 6.67 43.81
N ASP A 932 10.30 7.88 44.23
CA ASP A 932 11.21 8.99 44.47
C ASP A 932 12.13 9.32 43.27
N VAL A 933 11.53 9.27 42.08
CA VAL A 933 12.25 9.43 40.82
C VAL A 933 12.48 10.92 40.55
N THR A 934 13.73 11.27 40.30
CA THR A 934 14.11 12.60 39.84
C THR A 934 14.49 12.55 38.37
N LEU A 935 13.71 13.25 37.53
CA LEU A 935 14.02 13.45 36.13
C LEU A 935 14.81 14.75 35.99
N THR A 936 16.00 14.67 35.39
CA THR A 936 16.86 15.84 35.13
C THR A 936 16.98 16.05 33.63
N VAL A 937 16.65 17.25 33.16
CA VAL A 937 16.70 17.64 31.74
C VAL A 937 17.67 18.79 31.57
N ARG A 938 18.74 18.59 30.81
CA ARG A 938 19.65 19.65 30.40
C ARG A 938 18.94 20.55 29.38
N LEU A 939 18.73 21.81 29.73
CA LEU A 939 18.08 22.79 28.88
C LEU A 939 19.08 23.33 27.84
N PRO A 940 18.72 23.37 26.55
CA PRO A 940 19.49 24.09 25.55
C PRO A 940 19.62 25.58 25.90
N ALA A 941 20.71 26.23 25.52
CA ALA A 941 20.96 27.64 25.84
C ALA A 941 19.85 28.60 25.34
N PHE A 942 19.15 28.24 24.27
CA PHE A 942 18.02 28.99 23.70
C PHE A 942 16.67 28.70 24.38
N LEU A 943 16.65 27.81 25.39
CA LEU A 943 15.48 27.48 26.20
C LEU A 943 15.83 27.56 27.71
N PRO A 944 16.30 28.71 28.21
CA PRO A 944 16.91 28.80 29.54
C PRO A 944 15.90 28.76 30.70
N ARG A 945 14.62 29.00 30.44
CA ARG A 945 13.53 29.00 31.43
C ARG A 945 12.32 28.26 30.87
N VAL A 946 11.78 27.35 31.65
CA VAL A 946 10.65 26.51 31.24
C VAL A 946 9.61 26.38 32.34
N THR A 947 8.36 26.14 31.93
CA THR A 947 7.29 25.58 32.77
C THR A 947 7.08 24.12 32.38
N ALA A 948 6.80 23.28 33.36
CA ALA A 948 6.54 21.87 33.13
C ALA A 948 5.04 21.58 33.24
N PHE A 949 4.56 20.70 32.37
CA PHE A 949 3.22 20.16 32.39
C PHE A 949 3.31 18.65 32.30
N GLU A 950 2.56 17.93 33.13
CA GLU A 950 2.26 16.53 32.86
C GLU A 950 1.15 16.43 31.81
N VAL A 951 1.32 15.49 30.88
CA VAL A 951 0.30 15.18 29.88
C VAL A 951 -0.55 14.02 30.40
N THR A 952 -1.85 14.25 30.48
CA THR A 952 -2.85 13.27 30.91
C THR A 952 -3.92 13.11 29.82
N GLU A 953 -4.79 12.12 29.95
CA GLU A 953 -5.96 11.96 29.07
C GLU A 953 -6.91 13.17 29.08
N GLU A 954 -6.95 13.90 30.21
CA GLU A 954 -7.75 15.12 30.38
C GLU A 954 -7.07 16.37 29.83
N GLY A 955 -5.77 16.32 29.53
CA GLY A 955 -4.99 17.46 29.03
C GLY A 955 -3.69 17.72 29.78
N LEU A 956 -3.20 18.95 29.66
CA LEU A 956 -1.96 19.41 30.27
C LEU A 956 -2.21 19.92 31.69
N ARG A 957 -1.60 19.26 32.68
CA ARG A 957 -1.66 19.66 34.09
C ARG A 957 -0.34 20.29 34.51
N PRO A 958 -0.31 21.51 35.08
CA PRO A 958 0.93 22.10 35.58
C PRO A 958 1.66 21.16 36.54
N PHE A 959 2.97 21.03 36.37
CA PHE A 959 3.81 20.15 37.18
C PHE A 959 4.96 20.93 37.81
N PRO A 960 5.25 20.76 39.11
CA PRO A 960 6.37 21.43 39.76
C PRO A 960 7.70 21.13 39.08
N CYS A 961 8.45 22.17 38.72
CA CYS A 961 9.76 22.04 38.11
C CYS A 961 10.70 23.10 38.66
N THR A 962 11.90 22.69 39.05
CA THR A 962 12.98 23.59 39.47
C THR A 962 13.96 23.75 38.33
N VAL A 963 14.20 25.00 37.91
CA VAL A 963 15.19 25.32 36.89
C VAL A 963 16.41 25.98 37.54
N GLN A 964 17.56 25.30 37.49
CA GLN A 964 18.82 25.80 38.06
C GLN A 964 20.00 25.37 37.19
N ALA A 965 20.98 26.27 37.00
CA ALA A 965 22.22 25.99 36.27
C ALA A 965 22.02 25.34 34.87
N GLY A 966 20.99 25.77 34.13
CA GLY A 966 20.67 25.23 32.80
C GLY A 966 20.07 23.83 32.82
N GLN A 967 19.53 23.36 33.96
CA GLN A 967 18.83 22.09 34.08
C GLN A 967 17.43 22.32 34.65
N ALA A 968 16.46 21.58 34.13
CA ALA A 968 15.12 21.44 34.68
C ALA A 968 15.03 20.11 35.44
N THR A 969 14.55 20.17 36.68
CA THR A 969 14.40 18.99 37.54
C THR A 969 12.93 18.79 37.89
N LEU A 970 12.43 17.57 37.69
CA LEU A 970 11.07 17.16 38.03
C LEU A 970 11.17 16.02 39.05
N ARG A 971 10.54 16.19 40.22
CA ARG A 971 10.43 15.13 41.23
C ARG A 971 9.11 14.42 41.07
N VAL A 972 9.17 13.10 40.96
CA VAL A 972 8.04 12.24 40.68
C VAL A 972 7.97 11.17 41.77
N ASP A 973 6.93 11.24 42.60
CA ASP A 973 6.76 10.35 43.76
C ASP A 973 6.75 8.88 43.37
N ALA A 974 6.07 8.54 42.26
CA ALA A 974 6.06 7.21 41.69
C ALA A 974 5.83 7.21 40.18
N ILE A 975 6.46 6.24 39.50
CA ILE A 975 6.19 5.87 38.10
C ILE A 975 5.89 4.38 38.07
N GLN A 976 4.60 4.03 37.94
CA GLN A 976 4.15 2.64 37.82
C GLN A 976 4.50 2.06 36.44
N SER A 977 4.14 2.80 35.38
CA SER A 977 4.43 2.44 33.99
C SER A 977 5.08 3.61 33.25
N GLY A 978 4.33 4.44 32.54
CA GLY A 978 4.87 5.52 31.72
C GLY A 978 4.18 6.85 31.98
N ARG A 979 4.95 7.95 31.99
CA ARG A 979 4.47 9.33 32.11
C ARG A 979 5.11 10.21 31.04
N ILE A 980 4.40 11.24 30.62
CA ILE A 980 4.87 12.22 29.63
C ILE A 980 4.78 13.61 30.23
N PHE A 981 5.84 14.39 30.04
CA PHE A 981 5.90 15.79 30.44
C PHE A 981 6.22 16.67 29.23
N VAL A 982 5.71 17.89 29.22
CA VAL A 982 6.10 18.93 28.27
C VAL A 982 6.74 20.07 29.03
N LEU A 983 7.94 20.44 28.64
CA LEU A 983 8.64 21.64 29.11
C LEU A 983 8.47 22.72 28.06
N ARG A 984 7.74 23.79 28.35
CA ARG A 984 7.52 24.93 27.42
C ARG A 984 8.28 26.16 27.91
N ARG A 985 8.78 26.98 26.97
CA ARG A 985 9.40 28.27 27.29
C ARG A 985 8.43 29.12 28.13
N GLN A 986 8.96 29.76 29.18
CA GLN A 986 8.26 30.77 29.98
C GLN A 986 8.03 32.08 29.21
#